data_AF-A0A5N6E1T8-F1
#
_entry.id   AF-A0A5N6E1T8-F1
#
_cell.length_a   1.000
_cell.length_b   1.000
_cell.length_c   1.000
_cell.angle_alpha   90.00
_cell.angle_beta   90.00
_cell.angle_gamma   90.00
#
_symmetry.space_group_name_H-M   'P 1'
#
loop_
_entity.id
_entity.type
_entity.pdbx_description
1 polymer ?
#
loop_
_entity_poly.entity_id
_entity_poly.type
_entity_poly.pdbx_seq_one_letter_code
_entity_poly.pdbx_strand_id
1 'polypeptide(L)'
;MTSIHVPPNDPKAPRWLLDLQEWRIQPYTEVPREILDREGYGVVSYTWGYIAQWDKPASDTPEGVVWTVPTTTKWPLSRARQVMEKIGTRYIWWDWMCVPQGLKDQLDPELFKAKGEEIGKQLHIYKNAAKSIVWLHSTSWEEDSALKELLLLEMSRPGFQDPTRIQDYTGQVGRWLETAQADERWLKSGWTLQEGVLLGSTCLLDRDGNTLSDSRFYNSSQATVRDLSIPASVLAHNLATAYFIQSEGHDPDTTRPGAGQFGHLLPKAPESAVWLRRSIQTLAQSGLVGYFAFSPLSILAGKNSRQYGWEQDSCWALVGAMELENIEVSYDFPMEEIKRRFLSALVDKYQGMMFFLPFLECPVKEKRTTGSIQRSFQWTDVVDGALLPVSLFLVESHTDPELPEEKQPTFHFSDDRFISEDLRVKAPDGQTMSLFRVSPDDLTYFRHYRQDLDGLRIVSSRTVTVAEDPLLANAWLLPLWNVDLKGDVRGKRCLLVLQLKGPTAADQPAHAVFEESFACAGVFRNLPRSTAGQCYRYLLLYAAVADTILIKGQVGDVFKDRYKELNKIGYGVYSTVWLARDLQPAQSGLENQFRALKVLTANSYEGTNSPISEREILTHRRDGDCDQIGYDYVCHLLEDFEHRGPNGTHACLVFERMGETLRSFGAWFAESRLPNSVLRRFTIQLLLVLDFAHEHIVIHTGMSLMSMNLCLVIHRYANVFPTTYQISNQITFLSSLGTIP
;
A
#
# COMPACT_ATOMS: atom_id res chain seq x y z
N MET A 1 37.45 31.87 23.14
CA MET A 1 36.42 31.06 22.47
C MET A 1 36.82 29.61 22.65
N THR A 2 36.15 28.88 23.53
CA THR A 2 36.29 27.43 23.66
C THR A 2 35.98 26.83 22.29
N SER A 3 36.89 26.04 21.71
CA SER A 3 36.63 25.44 20.41
C SER A 3 35.45 24.47 20.56
N ILE A 4 34.41 24.65 19.74
CA ILE A 4 33.28 23.74 19.74
C ILE A 4 33.77 22.46 19.07
N HIS A 5 33.79 21.35 19.80
CA HIS A 5 34.20 20.06 19.24
C HIS A 5 33.00 19.37 18.61
N VAL A 6 32.91 19.42 17.28
CA VAL A 6 31.89 18.71 16.51
C VAL A 6 32.42 17.33 16.14
N PRO A 7 31.76 16.21 16.54
CA PRO A 7 32.18 14.87 16.15
C PRO A 7 32.17 14.67 14.63
N PRO A 8 32.99 13.76 14.09
CA PRO A 8 33.03 13.49 12.65
C PRO A 8 31.69 12.98 12.13
N ASN A 9 31.38 13.29 10.87
CA ASN A 9 30.15 12.82 10.22
C ASN A 9 30.26 11.35 9.77
N ASP A 10 29.25 10.56 10.11
CA ASP A 10 28.97 9.27 9.48
C ASP A 10 27.65 9.42 8.70
N PRO A 11 27.60 9.13 7.38
CA PRO A 11 26.39 9.26 6.59
C PRO A 11 25.29 8.22 6.94
N LYS A 12 25.62 7.15 7.68
CA LYS A 12 24.70 6.04 8.00
C LYS A 12 24.30 5.96 9.47
N ALA A 13 24.91 6.76 10.33
CA ALA A 13 24.68 6.74 11.78
C ALA A 13 24.42 8.16 12.32
N PRO A 14 23.64 8.32 13.40
CA PRO A 14 23.46 9.60 14.05
C PRO A 14 24.81 10.13 14.57
N ARG A 15 24.97 11.45 14.66
CA ARG A 15 26.20 12.03 15.22
C ARG A 15 26.17 12.05 16.75
N TRP A 16 25.01 12.36 17.32
CA TRP A 16 24.79 12.42 18.75
C TRP A 16 23.62 11.53 19.16
N LEU A 17 23.69 11.01 20.39
CA LEU A 17 22.55 10.42 21.08
C LEU A 17 22.41 11.08 22.46
N LEU A 18 21.16 11.25 22.89
CA LEU A 18 20.81 11.68 24.23
C LEU A 18 20.74 10.47 25.16
N ASP A 19 21.54 10.48 26.22
CA ASP A 19 21.44 9.53 27.33
C ASP A 19 20.32 9.97 28.28
N LEU A 20 19.23 9.20 28.35
CA LEU A 20 18.09 9.53 29.21
C LEU A 20 18.40 9.37 30.71
N GLN A 21 19.36 8.51 31.07
CA GLN A 21 19.73 8.26 32.47
C GLN A 21 20.58 9.40 33.01
N GLU A 22 21.65 9.73 32.29
CA GLU A 22 22.59 10.79 32.69
C GLU A 22 22.13 12.19 32.25
N TRP A 23 21.09 12.28 31.42
CA TRP A 23 20.58 13.54 30.85
C TRP A 23 21.67 14.37 30.18
N ARG A 24 22.38 13.76 29.24
CA ARG A 24 23.48 14.39 28.50
C ARG A 24 23.50 13.92 27.05
N ILE A 25 23.94 14.79 26.15
CA ILE A 25 24.23 14.39 24.78
C ILE A 25 25.67 13.89 24.70
N GLN A 26 25.89 12.83 23.92
CA GLN A 26 27.22 12.29 23.68
C GLN A 26 27.37 11.82 22.23
N PRO A 27 28.60 11.82 21.68
CA PRO A 27 28.85 11.31 20.34
C PRO A 27 28.42 9.86 20.20
N TYR A 28 27.78 9.50 19.08
CA TYR A 28 27.36 8.12 18.80
C TYR A 28 28.51 7.11 18.91
N THR A 29 29.71 7.52 18.47
CA THR A 29 30.93 6.69 18.50
C THR A 29 31.43 6.38 19.92
N GLU A 30 30.98 7.13 20.93
CA GLU A 30 31.37 6.96 22.33
C GLU A 30 30.33 6.16 23.13
N VAL A 31 29.20 5.81 22.51
CA VAL A 31 28.18 4.98 23.14
C VAL A 31 28.69 3.54 23.25
N PRO A 32 28.58 2.88 24.43
CA PRO A 32 29.05 1.51 24.60
C PRO A 32 28.39 0.55 23.60
N ARG A 33 29.22 -0.18 22.84
CA ARG A 33 28.73 -1.13 21.83
C ARG A 33 27.85 -2.22 22.43
N GLU A 34 28.15 -2.70 23.65
CA GLU A 34 27.32 -3.72 24.29
C GLU A 34 25.87 -3.25 24.52
N ILE A 35 25.67 -1.94 24.74
CA ILE A 35 24.32 -1.38 24.91
C ILE A 35 23.64 -1.23 23.55
N LEU A 36 24.34 -0.71 22.53
CA LEU A 36 23.79 -0.59 21.18
C LEU A 36 23.42 -1.95 20.58
N ASP A 37 24.24 -2.97 20.78
CA ASP A 37 23.99 -4.32 20.26
C ASP A 37 22.81 -5.01 20.99
N ARG A 38 22.60 -4.69 22.28
CA ARG A 38 21.54 -5.28 23.10
C ARG A 38 20.20 -4.57 22.99
N GLU A 39 20.20 -3.24 23.06
CA GLU A 39 19.01 -2.40 23.17
C GLU A 39 18.78 -1.54 21.92
N GLY A 40 19.83 -1.25 21.16
CA GLY A 40 19.84 -0.21 20.13
C GLY A 40 19.64 1.19 20.71
N TYR A 41 19.31 2.13 19.84
CA TYR A 41 18.82 3.46 20.22
C TYR A 41 17.37 3.65 19.78
N GLY A 42 16.67 4.51 20.51
CA GLY A 42 15.31 4.91 20.20
C GLY A 42 15.25 6.20 19.38
N VAL A 43 14.17 6.44 18.65
CA VAL A 43 13.91 7.73 17.99
C VAL A 43 12.60 8.35 18.47
N VAL A 44 12.65 9.65 18.71
CA VAL A 44 11.48 10.44 19.10
C VAL A 44 11.04 11.30 17.91
N SER A 45 9.81 11.09 17.47
CA SER A 45 9.13 11.95 16.50
C SER A 45 8.19 12.90 17.25
N TYR A 46 8.48 14.20 17.19
CA TYR A 46 7.74 15.24 17.91
C TYR A 46 7.88 16.61 17.25
N THR A 47 6.85 17.47 17.35
CA THR A 47 6.81 18.80 16.72
C THR A 47 7.09 19.95 17.69
N TRP A 48 8.22 19.92 18.41
CA TRP A 48 8.55 20.91 19.46
C TRP A 48 8.65 22.35 18.96
N GLY A 49 9.23 22.58 17.78
CA GLY A 49 9.48 23.93 17.26
C GLY A 49 8.24 24.79 17.05
N TYR A 50 7.07 24.18 16.89
CA TYR A 50 5.80 24.90 16.72
C TYR A 50 5.25 25.48 18.02
N ILE A 51 5.60 24.88 19.16
CA ILE A 51 5.18 25.36 20.48
C ILE A 51 6.33 26.05 21.21
N ALA A 52 7.51 26.14 20.61
CA ALA A 52 8.71 26.75 21.18
C ALA A 52 8.57 28.27 21.37
N GLN A 53 9.11 28.76 22.48
CA GLN A 53 9.28 30.18 22.79
C GLN A 53 10.75 30.55 22.53
N TRP A 54 11.05 30.96 21.29
CA TRP A 54 12.42 31.21 20.81
C TRP A 54 13.17 32.31 21.59
N ASP A 55 12.44 33.17 22.28
CA ASP A 55 12.97 34.23 23.15
C ASP A 55 13.35 33.75 24.56
N LYS A 56 13.03 32.51 24.92
CA LYS A 56 13.19 31.99 26.29
C LYS A 56 13.89 30.63 26.30
N PRO A 57 15.10 30.52 26.87
CA PRO A 57 15.79 29.24 26.99
C PRO A 57 15.04 28.30 27.95
N ALA A 58 15.06 27.01 27.64
CA ALA A 58 14.56 25.95 28.52
C ALA A 58 15.46 25.81 29.75
N SER A 59 14.86 25.60 30.91
CA SER A 59 15.56 25.11 32.10
C SER A 59 15.85 23.61 31.95
N ASP A 60 16.91 23.12 32.59
CA ASP A 60 17.23 21.67 32.65
C ASP A 60 17.56 21.05 31.27
N THR A 61 18.29 21.78 30.43
CA THR A 61 18.78 21.26 29.14
C THR A 61 19.87 20.20 29.39
N PRO A 62 19.92 19.09 28.63
CA PRO A 62 20.94 18.06 28.80
C PRO A 62 22.37 18.60 28.78
N GLU A 63 23.25 18.01 29.58
CA GLU A 63 24.68 18.34 29.56
C GLU A 63 25.27 18.08 28.16
N GLY A 64 26.17 18.96 27.71
CA GLY A 64 26.85 18.82 26.42
C GLY A 64 26.15 19.52 25.25
N VAL A 65 24.89 19.96 25.39
CA VAL A 65 24.21 20.74 24.34
C VAL A 65 24.85 22.12 24.24
N VAL A 66 25.40 22.45 23.06
CA VAL A 66 26.15 23.70 22.80
C VAL A 66 25.34 24.77 22.05
N TRP A 67 24.04 24.53 21.84
CA TRP A 67 23.10 25.51 21.26
C TRP A 67 21.96 25.81 22.24
N THR A 68 21.28 26.93 22.04
CA THR A 68 20.14 27.31 22.88
C THR A 68 18.92 26.47 22.54
N VAL A 69 18.44 25.69 23.50
CA VAL A 69 17.14 25.01 23.43
C VAL A 69 16.06 25.93 24.04
N PRO A 70 15.03 26.34 23.30
CA PRO A 70 13.93 27.14 23.79
C PRO A 70 12.96 26.31 24.62
N THR A 71 12.34 26.95 25.60
CA THR A 71 11.18 26.39 26.32
C THR A 71 9.96 26.29 25.40
N THR A 72 8.88 25.67 25.84
CA THR A 72 7.62 25.62 25.08
C THR A 72 6.47 26.32 25.79
N THR A 73 5.45 26.69 25.03
CA THR A 73 4.18 27.25 25.50
C THR A 73 3.28 26.23 26.19
N LYS A 74 3.55 24.94 26.05
CA LYS A 74 2.70 23.85 26.55
C LYS A 74 3.31 23.13 27.74
N TRP A 75 4.53 22.60 27.56
CA TRP A 75 5.15 21.68 28.50
C TRP A 75 6.62 22.04 28.79
N PRO A 76 7.08 21.95 30.04
CA PRO A 76 8.49 22.08 30.35
C PRO A 76 9.28 20.87 29.83
N LEU A 77 10.60 21.05 29.67
CA LEU A 77 11.51 19.98 29.22
C LEU A 77 11.53 18.76 30.15
N SER A 78 11.32 18.96 31.45
CA SER A 78 11.16 17.88 32.42
C SER A 78 9.96 16.97 32.13
N ARG A 79 8.85 17.50 31.61
CA ARG A 79 7.69 16.69 31.21
C ARG A 79 8.00 15.87 29.96
N ALA A 80 8.67 16.47 28.99
CA ALA A 80 9.09 15.77 27.79
C ALA A 80 10.02 14.61 28.12
N ARG A 81 10.99 14.80 29.02
CA ARG A 81 11.85 13.74 29.55
C ARG A 81 11.06 12.54 30.07
N GLN A 82 10.04 12.78 30.90
CA GLN A 82 9.18 11.71 31.45
C GLN A 82 8.46 10.92 30.36
N VAL A 83 8.04 11.58 29.28
CA VAL A 83 7.42 10.89 28.14
C VAL A 83 8.46 10.10 27.36
N MET A 84 9.67 10.63 27.16
CA MET A 84 10.73 9.93 26.44
C MET A 84 11.15 8.63 27.13
N GLU A 85 11.10 8.56 28.47
CA GLU A 85 11.37 7.33 29.22
C GLU A 85 10.45 6.15 28.82
N LYS A 86 9.28 6.42 28.23
CA LYS A 86 8.36 5.38 27.72
C LYS A 86 8.91 4.60 26.53
N ILE A 87 9.92 5.12 25.82
CA ILE A 87 10.52 4.42 24.67
C ILE A 87 11.21 3.12 25.07
N GLY A 88 11.69 3.03 26.31
CA GLY A 88 12.35 1.84 26.85
C GLY A 88 13.71 1.53 26.22
N THR A 89 14.45 2.54 25.76
CA THR A 89 15.90 2.47 25.47
C THR A 89 16.63 3.51 26.32
N ARG A 90 17.89 3.27 26.67
CA ARG A 90 18.72 4.26 27.37
C ARG A 90 19.05 5.46 26.49
N TYR A 91 19.42 5.19 25.25
CA TYR A 91 19.84 6.21 24.29
C TYR A 91 18.72 6.50 23.31
N ILE A 92 18.52 7.79 23.02
CA ILE A 92 17.59 8.23 22.00
C ILE A 92 18.21 9.26 21.07
N TRP A 93 17.78 9.24 19.81
CA TRP A 93 17.92 10.36 18.93
C TRP A 93 16.62 11.18 18.97
N TRP A 94 16.75 12.43 19.37
CA TRP A 94 15.66 13.39 19.39
C TRP A 94 16.15 14.65 18.69
N ASP A 95 15.52 15.02 17.59
CA ASP A 95 15.90 16.12 16.71
C ASP A 95 16.28 17.41 17.47
N TRP A 96 15.52 17.78 18.49
CA TRP A 96 15.77 18.98 19.30
C TRP A 96 17.06 18.95 20.13
N MET A 97 17.51 17.75 20.47
CA MET A 97 18.69 17.51 21.32
C MET A 97 19.89 17.03 20.51
N CYS A 98 19.66 16.44 19.33
CA CYS A 98 20.68 15.81 18.51
C CYS A 98 20.95 16.56 17.19
N VAL A 99 20.14 17.58 16.86
CA VAL A 99 20.35 18.46 15.70
C VAL A 99 20.54 19.89 16.19
N PRO A 100 21.63 20.60 15.79
CA PRO A 100 21.84 21.99 16.15
C PRO A 100 20.66 22.91 15.78
N GLN A 101 20.22 23.73 16.74
CA GLN A 101 19.05 24.61 16.59
C GLN A 101 19.49 26.07 16.38
N GLY A 102 18.98 26.71 15.32
CA GLY A 102 19.29 28.11 14.99
C GLY A 102 19.43 28.37 13.48
N LEU A 103 19.44 29.67 13.11
CA LEU A 103 19.69 30.15 11.74
C LEU A 103 21.20 30.22 11.43
N LYS A 104 21.54 30.40 10.15
CA LYS A 104 22.93 30.48 9.66
C LYS A 104 23.76 31.53 10.40
N ASP A 105 23.16 32.68 10.70
CA ASP A 105 23.83 33.79 11.39
C ASP A 105 23.86 33.63 12.92
N GLN A 106 23.15 32.62 13.47
CA GLN A 106 23.03 32.36 14.91
C GLN A 106 23.90 31.18 15.38
N LEU A 107 24.33 30.31 14.45
CA LEU A 107 25.13 29.13 14.74
C LEU A 107 26.57 29.34 14.26
N ASP A 108 27.52 28.71 14.97
CA ASP A 108 28.87 28.56 14.47
C ASP A 108 28.87 27.86 13.10
N PRO A 109 29.73 28.26 12.12
CA PRO A 109 29.76 27.64 10.79
C PRO A 109 29.89 26.11 10.81
N GLU A 110 30.65 25.54 11.74
CA GLU A 110 30.79 24.08 11.86
C GLU A 110 29.51 23.42 12.38
N LEU A 111 28.81 24.05 13.33
CA LEU A 111 27.51 23.59 13.83
C LEU A 111 26.42 23.71 12.76
N PHE A 112 26.41 24.79 11.98
CA PHE A 112 25.46 24.97 10.89
C PHE A 112 25.67 23.91 9.79
N LYS A 113 26.93 23.58 9.48
CA LYS A 113 27.24 22.46 8.58
C LYS A 113 26.77 21.12 9.16
N ALA A 114 27.07 20.86 10.43
CA ALA A 114 26.64 19.65 11.13
C ALA A 114 25.12 19.48 11.15
N LYS A 115 24.37 20.58 11.30
CA LYS A 115 22.91 20.61 11.22
C LYS A 115 22.40 20.05 9.89
N GLY A 116 22.93 20.55 8.77
CA GLY A 116 22.55 20.06 7.43
C GLY A 116 22.91 18.60 7.22
N GLU A 117 24.10 18.18 7.66
CA GLU A 117 24.56 16.78 7.57
C GLU A 117 23.69 15.84 8.40
N GLU A 118 23.24 16.25 9.59
CA GLU A 118 22.37 15.44 10.45
C GLU A 118 20.96 15.31 9.88
N ILE A 119 20.39 16.39 9.34
CA ILE A 119 19.09 16.38 8.65
C ILE A 119 19.14 15.47 7.41
N GLY A 120 20.20 15.57 6.61
CA GLY A 120 20.35 14.82 5.36
C GLY A 120 20.40 13.30 5.53
N LYS A 121 20.71 12.79 6.72
CA LYS A 121 20.76 11.35 7.03
C LYS A 121 19.64 10.84 7.93
N GLN A 122 18.59 11.64 8.16
CA GLN A 122 17.43 11.23 8.96
C GLN A 122 16.86 9.88 8.52
N LEU A 123 16.77 9.60 7.21
CA LEU A 123 16.34 8.30 6.70
C LEU A 123 17.08 7.13 7.38
N HIS A 124 18.41 7.19 7.40
CA HIS A 124 19.23 6.15 8.01
C HIS A 124 19.06 6.09 9.52
N ILE A 125 18.93 7.26 10.17
CA ILE A 125 18.69 7.35 11.62
C ILE A 125 17.37 6.69 12.00
N TYR A 126 16.27 7.01 11.32
CA TYR A 126 14.96 6.41 11.56
C TYR A 126 14.94 4.91 11.23
N LYS A 127 15.56 4.49 10.12
CA LYS A 127 15.57 3.08 9.67
C LYS A 127 16.39 2.16 10.56
N ASN A 128 17.48 2.66 11.16
CA ASN A 128 18.36 1.89 12.04
C ASN A 128 17.97 1.95 13.52
N ALA A 129 16.91 2.71 13.88
CA ALA A 129 16.43 2.79 15.25
C ALA A 129 15.78 1.47 15.68
N ALA A 130 16.11 1.00 16.89
CA ALA A 130 15.53 -0.22 17.43
C ALA A 130 14.12 0.00 17.97
N LYS A 131 13.83 1.22 18.45
CA LYS A 131 12.52 1.62 18.97
C LYS A 131 12.20 3.04 18.54
N SER A 132 10.92 3.39 18.60
CA SER A 132 10.47 4.74 18.31
C SER A 132 9.15 5.04 19.00
N ILE A 133 8.89 6.34 19.19
CA ILE A 133 7.60 6.86 19.64
C ILE A 133 7.22 8.08 18.82
N VAL A 134 5.91 8.26 18.62
CA VAL A 134 5.33 9.51 18.14
C VAL A 134 4.57 10.12 19.31
N TRP A 135 4.97 11.32 19.71
CA TRP A 135 4.31 12.03 20.81
C TRP A 135 3.37 13.10 20.28
N LEU A 136 2.10 13.02 20.65
CA LEU A 136 1.05 13.97 20.28
C LEU A 136 0.94 15.06 21.36
N HIS A 137 0.81 16.34 20.97
CA HIS A 137 0.93 17.44 21.93
C HIS A 137 -0.42 17.98 22.43
N SER A 138 -1.51 17.79 21.68
CA SER A 138 -2.85 18.29 22.02
C SER A 138 -3.79 17.19 22.49
N THR A 139 -3.68 16.01 21.89
CA THR A 139 -4.61 14.90 22.05
C THR A 139 -4.41 14.25 23.40
N SER A 140 -5.51 13.93 24.08
CA SER A 140 -5.57 13.02 25.22
C SER A 140 -6.46 11.84 24.85
N TRP A 141 -6.05 10.61 25.20
CA TRP A 141 -6.89 9.45 24.96
C TRP A 141 -8.07 9.34 25.94
N GLU A 142 -8.00 10.03 27.08
CA GLU A 142 -9.09 10.12 28.06
C GLU A 142 -10.23 11.04 27.58
N GLU A 143 -9.91 12.01 26.72
CA GLU A 143 -10.86 12.96 26.14
C GLU A 143 -11.37 12.45 24.77
N ASP A 144 -12.55 12.89 24.37
CA ASP A 144 -13.03 12.69 23.01
C ASP A 144 -12.28 13.65 22.06
N SER A 145 -11.72 13.10 20.99
CA SER A 145 -10.96 13.87 20.01
C SER A 145 -11.22 13.36 18.61
N ALA A 146 -11.15 14.25 17.62
CA ALA A 146 -11.31 13.88 16.22
C ALA A 146 -10.30 12.80 15.78
N LEU A 147 -9.08 12.84 16.31
CA LEU A 147 -8.05 11.84 16.04
C LEU A 147 -8.41 10.46 16.59
N LYS A 148 -8.96 10.39 17.80
CA LYS A 148 -9.47 9.15 18.41
C LYS A 148 -10.63 8.59 17.58
N GLU A 149 -11.57 9.43 17.15
CA GLU A 149 -12.67 9.00 16.26
C GLU A 149 -12.15 8.43 14.93
N LEU A 150 -11.15 9.07 14.31
CA LEU A 150 -10.52 8.57 13.07
C LEU A 150 -9.85 7.20 13.27
N LEU A 151 -9.14 7.01 14.39
CA LEU A 151 -8.47 5.74 14.71
C LEU A 151 -9.46 4.58 14.92
N LEU A 152 -10.66 4.88 15.42
CA LEU A 152 -11.65 3.88 15.81
C LEU A 152 -12.75 3.66 14.75
N LEU A 153 -12.58 4.20 13.53
CA LEU A 153 -13.52 4.06 12.41
C LEU A 153 -13.81 2.59 12.05
N GLU A 154 -15.10 2.22 11.96
CA GLU A 154 -15.58 0.83 11.88
C GLU A 154 -16.09 0.39 10.50
N MET A 155 -15.43 0.80 9.42
CA MET A 155 -15.96 0.66 8.05
C MET A 155 -16.13 -0.78 7.49
N SER A 156 -15.53 -1.79 8.10
CA SER A 156 -15.43 -3.14 7.51
C SER A 156 -16.01 -4.24 8.41
N ARG A 157 -16.84 -3.89 9.39
CA ARG A 157 -17.25 -4.81 10.46
C ARG A 157 -18.68 -5.32 10.31
N PRO A 158 -18.93 -6.62 10.56
CA PRO A 158 -20.29 -7.14 10.71
C PRO A 158 -20.97 -6.50 11.93
N GLY A 159 -22.13 -5.88 11.75
CA GLY A 159 -22.95 -5.32 12.85
C GLY A 159 -22.77 -3.82 13.14
N PHE A 160 -21.95 -3.10 12.37
CA PHE A 160 -22.01 -1.63 12.33
C PHE A 160 -23.42 -1.22 11.86
N GLN A 161 -24.03 -0.20 12.48
CA GLN A 161 -25.28 0.36 11.95
C GLN A 161 -24.93 1.13 10.69
N ASP A 162 -25.19 0.49 9.55
CA ASP A 162 -24.96 1.02 8.22
C ASP A 162 -25.42 2.47 8.12
N PRO A 163 -24.57 3.38 7.60
CA PRO A 163 -24.99 4.75 7.44
C PRO A 163 -26.16 4.76 6.45
N THR A 164 -27.27 5.38 6.83
CA THR A 164 -28.43 5.53 5.94
C THR A 164 -28.05 6.30 4.66
N ARG A 165 -27.00 7.13 4.73
CA ARG A 165 -26.39 7.83 3.60
C ARG A 165 -24.87 7.87 3.74
N ILE A 166 -24.17 7.34 2.72
CA ILE A 166 -22.70 7.36 2.66
C ILE A 166 -22.11 8.79 2.61
N GLN A 167 -22.90 9.76 2.11
CA GLN A 167 -22.49 11.15 2.02
C GLN A 167 -22.29 11.80 3.39
N ASP A 168 -23.22 11.58 4.31
CA ASP A 168 -23.17 12.14 5.66
C ASP A 168 -21.98 11.58 6.43
N TYR A 169 -21.74 10.27 6.29
CA TYR A 169 -20.62 9.57 6.89
C TYR A 169 -19.27 10.09 6.38
N THR A 170 -19.10 10.15 5.06
CA THR A 170 -17.86 10.66 4.45
C THR A 170 -17.63 12.13 4.81
N GLY A 171 -18.70 12.94 4.88
CA GLY A 171 -18.62 14.32 5.34
C GLY A 171 -18.20 14.44 6.80
N GLN A 172 -18.63 13.51 7.66
CA GLN A 172 -18.18 13.45 9.06
C GLN A 172 -16.69 13.10 9.16
N VAL A 173 -16.22 12.11 8.39
CA VAL A 173 -14.79 11.77 8.32
C VAL A 173 -13.96 12.95 7.82
N GLY A 174 -14.44 13.67 6.80
CA GLY A 174 -13.81 14.90 6.32
C GLY A 174 -13.64 15.95 7.43
N ARG A 175 -14.70 16.21 8.21
CA ARG A 175 -14.62 17.11 9.37
C ARG A 175 -13.62 16.65 10.42
N TRP A 176 -13.62 15.36 10.75
CA TRP A 176 -12.65 14.82 11.71
C TRP A 176 -11.21 14.94 11.21
N LEU A 177 -10.95 14.72 9.91
CA LEU A 177 -9.62 14.93 9.32
C LEU A 177 -9.17 16.39 9.48
N GLU A 178 -10.04 17.35 9.14
CA GLU A 178 -9.76 18.77 9.28
C GLU A 178 -9.51 19.17 10.74
N THR A 179 -10.35 18.71 11.67
CA THR A 179 -10.19 18.98 13.11
C THR A 179 -8.93 18.31 13.68
N ALA A 180 -8.66 17.05 13.34
CA ALA A 180 -7.47 16.36 13.80
C ALA A 180 -6.20 17.06 13.31
N GLN A 181 -6.16 17.52 12.05
CA GLN A 181 -5.07 18.36 11.54
C GLN A 181 -5.05 19.74 12.23
N ALA A 182 -6.20 20.35 12.51
CA ALA A 182 -6.32 21.60 13.25
C ALA A 182 -5.60 21.51 14.59
N ASP A 183 -5.90 20.47 15.35
CA ASP A 183 -5.48 20.26 16.73
C ASP A 183 -4.06 19.67 16.81
N GLU A 184 -3.73 18.74 15.91
CA GLU A 184 -2.45 18.05 15.89
C GLU A 184 -1.50 18.49 14.79
N ARG A 185 -0.48 19.24 15.20
CA ARG A 185 0.62 19.70 14.34
C ARG A 185 1.43 18.56 13.73
N TRP A 186 1.48 17.41 14.40
CA TRP A 186 2.10 16.22 13.81
C TRP A 186 1.41 15.80 12.50
N LEU A 187 0.11 16.06 12.34
CA LEU A 187 -0.62 15.84 11.10
C LEU A 187 -0.52 17.00 10.10
N LYS A 188 0.28 18.04 10.39
CA LYS A 188 0.47 19.21 9.52
C LYS A 188 1.91 19.45 9.10
N SER A 189 2.90 18.90 9.80
CA SER A 189 4.30 19.13 9.44
C SER A 189 4.70 18.32 8.20
N GLY A 190 5.49 18.93 7.31
CA GLY A 190 6.06 18.25 6.16
C GLY A 190 7.01 17.12 6.55
N TRP A 191 7.83 17.33 7.58
CA TRP A 191 8.80 16.33 8.07
C TRP A 191 8.11 15.12 8.70
N THR A 192 6.97 15.32 9.36
CA THR A 192 6.22 14.22 9.98
C THR A 192 5.46 13.39 8.95
N LEU A 193 5.28 13.87 7.71
CA LEU A 193 4.77 13.06 6.60
C LEU A 193 5.76 11.93 6.27
N GLN A 194 7.07 12.23 6.25
CA GLN A 194 8.10 11.19 6.09
C GLN A 194 8.14 10.24 7.27
N GLU A 195 8.10 10.79 8.48
CA GLU A 195 8.05 9.98 9.69
C GLU A 195 6.83 9.05 9.68
N GLY A 196 5.68 9.52 9.20
CA GLY A 196 4.47 8.71 9.02
C GLY A 196 4.70 7.45 8.16
N VAL A 197 5.55 7.53 7.14
CA VAL A 197 5.90 6.41 6.27
C VAL A 197 6.97 5.51 6.90
N LEU A 198 8.03 6.11 7.46
CA LEU A 198 9.17 5.37 8.03
C LEU A 198 8.83 4.69 9.36
N LEU A 199 7.93 5.28 10.14
CA LEU A 199 7.56 4.89 11.50
C LEU A 199 6.19 4.20 11.56
N GLY A 200 5.77 3.51 10.49
CA GLY A 200 4.43 2.92 10.42
C GLY A 200 4.06 2.01 11.61
N SER A 201 5.02 1.29 12.19
CA SER A 201 4.78 0.41 13.35
C SER A 201 4.87 1.12 14.71
N THR A 202 5.20 2.40 14.74
CA THR A 202 5.48 3.17 15.94
C THR A 202 4.20 3.50 16.70
N CYS A 203 4.24 3.35 18.02
CA CYS A 203 3.10 3.65 18.88
C CYS A 203 2.86 5.16 18.99
N LEU A 204 1.59 5.54 19.01
CA LEU A 204 1.14 6.90 19.28
C LEU A 204 0.96 7.10 20.78
N LEU A 205 1.72 8.04 21.34
CA LEU A 205 1.55 8.51 22.71
C LEU A 205 0.71 9.79 22.70
N ASP A 206 -0.29 9.87 23.58
CA ASP A 206 -1.00 11.13 23.80
C ASP A 206 -0.13 12.16 24.55
N ARG A 207 -0.68 13.34 24.80
CA ARG A 207 0.01 14.44 25.51
C ARG A 207 0.53 14.02 26.89
N ASP A 208 -0.05 12.98 27.48
CA ASP A 208 0.29 12.50 28.81
C ASP A 208 1.22 11.27 28.80
N GLY A 209 1.61 10.79 27.62
CA GLY A 209 2.48 9.64 27.43
C GLY A 209 1.74 8.30 27.50
N ASN A 210 0.42 8.30 27.37
CA ASN A 210 -0.41 7.11 27.38
C ASN A 210 -0.62 6.56 25.97
N THR A 211 -0.91 5.27 25.87
CA THR A 211 -1.21 4.58 24.61
C THR A 211 -2.70 4.32 24.50
N LEU A 212 -3.29 4.57 23.33
CA LEU A 212 -4.66 4.12 23.06
C LEU A 212 -4.62 2.63 22.75
N SER A 213 -5.35 1.82 23.52
CA SER A 213 -5.40 0.37 23.32
C SER A 213 -6.75 -0.02 22.74
N ASP A 214 -6.70 -0.84 21.71
CA ASP A 214 -7.89 -1.41 21.11
C ASP A 214 -7.52 -2.73 20.41
N SER A 215 -8.31 -3.78 20.66
CA SER A 215 -8.19 -5.08 19.99
C SER A 215 -8.23 -4.97 18.45
N ARG A 216 -8.76 -3.86 17.95
CA ARG A 216 -9.00 -3.57 16.54
C ARG A 216 -7.77 -3.07 15.78
N PHE A 217 -6.74 -2.58 16.48
CA PHE A 217 -5.54 -2.03 15.84
C PHE A 217 -4.70 -3.13 15.17
N TYR A 218 -3.89 -2.71 14.18
CA TYR A 218 -3.13 -3.61 13.32
C TYR A 218 -2.24 -4.60 14.10
N ASN A 219 -1.61 -4.14 15.18
CA ASN A 219 -0.76 -4.96 16.06
C ASN A 219 -1.52 -5.56 17.27
N SER A 220 -2.85 -5.43 17.32
CA SER A 220 -3.75 -6.00 18.34
C SER A 220 -3.43 -5.62 19.80
N SER A 221 -2.83 -4.45 20.03
CA SER A 221 -2.51 -3.96 21.38
C SER A 221 -2.65 -2.44 21.51
N GLN A 222 -1.99 -1.67 20.65
CA GLN A 222 -1.89 -0.20 20.77
C GLN A 222 -2.03 0.49 19.42
N ALA A 223 -2.55 1.71 19.44
CA ALA A 223 -2.63 2.57 18.27
C ALA A 223 -1.22 2.90 17.76
N THR A 224 -1.00 2.67 16.47
CA THR A 224 0.24 2.97 15.78
C THR A 224 0.03 4.01 14.69
N VAL A 225 1.12 4.55 14.16
CA VAL A 225 1.11 5.44 12.99
C VAL A 225 0.36 4.80 11.81
N ARG A 226 0.49 3.49 11.61
CA ARG A 226 -0.26 2.76 10.57
C ARG A 226 -1.76 2.80 10.77
N ASP A 227 -2.23 2.78 12.02
CA ASP A 227 -3.65 2.85 12.35
C ASP A 227 -4.25 4.22 12.00
N LEU A 228 -3.45 5.28 11.88
CA LEU A 228 -3.92 6.58 11.35
C LEU A 228 -4.30 6.49 9.87
N SER A 229 -3.63 5.63 9.11
CA SER A 229 -3.75 5.59 7.66
C SER A 229 -4.77 4.56 7.17
N ILE A 230 -4.89 3.43 7.87
CA ILE A 230 -5.78 2.33 7.45
C ILE A 230 -7.22 2.80 7.23
N PRO A 231 -7.88 3.52 8.16
CA PRO A 231 -9.29 3.86 7.98
C PRO A 231 -9.55 4.80 6.80
N ALA A 232 -8.77 5.88 6.68
CA ALA A 232 -8.88 6.82 5.58
C ALA A 232 -8.60 6.17 4.22
N SER A 233 -7.62 5.26 4.18
CA SER A 233 -7.28 4.47 2.99
C SER A 233 -8.42 3.52 2.57
N VAL A 234 -9.04 2.83 3.53
CA VAL A 234 -10.18 1.94 3.28
C VAL A 234 -11.41 2.74 2.81
N LEU A 235 -11.65 3.92 3.37
CA LEU A 235 -12.71 4.83 2.92
C LEU A 235 -12.50 5.28 1.48
N ALA A 236 -11.33 5.82 1.17
CA ALA A 236 -10.98 6.28 -0.16
C ALA A 236 -11.14 5.15 -1.18
N HIS A 237 -10.71 3.93 -0.83
CA HIS A 237 -10.86 2.76 -1.67
C HIS A 237 -12.31 2.36 -1.93
N ASN A 238 -13.13 2.29 -0.89
CA ASN A 238 -14.54 1.92 -1.05
C ASN A 238 -15.31 2.95 -1.88
N LEU A 239 -15.03 4.24 -1.69
CA LEU A 239 -15.62 5.32 -2.50
C LEU A 239 -15.16 5.26 -3.96
N ALA A 240 -13.86 5.04 -4.21
CA ALA A 240 -13.34 4.87 -5.55
C ALA A 240 -13.97 3.66 -6.26
N THR A 241 -14.05 2.52 -5.58
CA THR A 241 -14.65 1.31 -6.14
C THR A 241 -16.14 1.49 -6.43
N ALA A 242 -16.87 2.15 -5.52
CA ALA A 242 -18.28 2.47 -5.74
C ALA A 242 -18.47 3.42 -6.94
N TYR A 243 -17.58 4.42 -7.10
CA TYR A 243 -17.55 5.29 -8.27
C TYR A 243 -17.34 4.50 -9.57
N PHE A 244 -16.42 3.52 -9.57
CA PHE A 244 -16.20 2.65 -10.72
C PHE A 244 -17.44 1.81 -11.05
N ILE A 245 -17.98 1.07 -10.09
CA ILE A 245 -19.20 0.24 -10.27
C ILE A 245 -20.33 1.07 -10.86
N GLN A 246 -20.57 2.27 -10.30
CA GLN A 246 -21.60 3.18 -10.79
C GLN A 246 -21.32 3.66 -12.22
N SER A 247 -20.07 4.00 -12.53
CA SER A 247 -19.68 4.50 -13.85
C SER A 247 -19.88 3.47 -14.97
N GLU A 248 -19.77 2.17 -14.64
CA GLU A 248 -19.94 1.06 -15.58
C GLU A 248 -21.40 0.65 -15.76
N GLY A 249 -22.30 1.19 -14.94
CA GLY A 249 -23.71 0.79 -14.91
C GLY A 249 -23.93 -0.61 -14.35
N HIS A 250 -22.96 -1.15 -13.59
CA HIS A 250 -23.12 -2.41 -12.88
C HIS A 250 -23.95 -2.21 -11.60
N ASP A 251 -24.78 -3.21 -11.28
CA ASP A 251 -25.43 -3.23 -9.99
C ASP A 251 -24.43 -3.69 -8.91
N PRO A 252 -24.34 -2.96 -7.79
CA PRO A 252 -23.39 -3.28 -6.74
C PRO A 252 -23.76 -4.58 -6.04
N ASP A 253 -22.76 -5.42 -5.75
CA ASP A 253 -22.92 -6.63 -4.94
C ASP A 253 -23.17 -6.25 -3.47
N THR A 254 -24.44 -6.14 -3.09
CA THR A 254 -24.87 -5.80 -1.73
C THR A 254 -24.57 -6.88 -0.69
N THR A 255 -24.16 -8.07 -1.12
CA THR A 255 -23.80 -9.16 -0.20
C THR A 255 -22.40 -9.00 0.39
N ARG A 256 -21.59 -8.06 -0.15
CA ARG A 256 -20.26 -7.71 0.35
C ARG A 256 -20.26 -6.38 1.13
N PRO A 257 -19.80 -6.38 2.39
CA PRO A 257 -19.51 -5.14 3.12
C PRO A 257 -18.47 -4.28 2.40
N GLY A 258 -18.58 -2.95 2.54
CA GLY A 258 -17.66 -1.99 1.91
C GLY A 258 -18.13 -1.52 0.53
N ALA A 259 -17.32 -1.68 -0.51
CA ALA A 259 -17.58 -1.09 -1.84
C ALA A 259 -18.95 -1.42 -2.46
N GLY A 260 -19.42 -2.67 -2.33
CA GLY A 260 -20.75 -3.07 -2.85
C GLY A 260 -21.89 -2.39 -2.09
N GLN A 261 -21.81 -2.39 -0.77
CA GLN A 261 -22.74 -1.63 0.06
C GLN A 261 -22.72 -0.13 -0.22
N PHE A 262 -21.53 0.46 -0.41
CA PHE A 262 -21.38 1.88 -0.72
C PHE A 262 -21.99 2.20 -2.08
N GLY A 263 -21.75 1.36 -3.08
CA GLY A 263 -22.40 1.42 -4.39
C GLY A 263 -23.92 1.46 -4.29
N HIS A 264 -24.50 0.68 -3.37
CA HIS A 264 -25.95 0.61 -3.18
C HIS A 264 -26.54 1.83 -2.47
N LEU A 265 -25.82 2.38 -1.48
CA LEU A 265 -26.24 3.56 -0.72
C LEU A 265 -26.06 4.88 -1.49
N LEU A 266 -25.42 4.84 -2.66
CA LEU A 266 -25.22 6.01 -3.50
C LEU A 266 -26.46 6.32 -4.34
N PRO A 267 -26.91 7.59 -4.39
CA PRO A 267 -27.92 8.00 -5.34
C PRO A 267 -27.43 7.78 -6.78
N LYS A 268 -28.27 7.18 -7.64
CA LYS A 268 -27.97 7.00 -9.07
C LYS A 268 -27.98 8.32 -9.90
N ALA A 269 -27.90 9.48 -9.23
CA ALA A 269 -27.93 10.79 -9.85
C ALA A 269 -26.53 11.28 -10.29
N PRO A 270 -26.40 12.06 -11.38
CA PRO A 270 -25.11 12.53 -11.92
C PRO A 270 -24.25 13.30 -10.90
N GLU A 271 -24.87 14.09 -10.03
CA GLU A 271 -24.21 14.84 -8.96
C GLU A 271 -23.45 13.95 -7.97
N SER A 272 -23.85 12.69 -7.80
CA SER A 272 -23.16 11.74 -6.91
C SER A 272 -21.77 11.38 -7.41
N ALA A 273 -21.57 11.34 -8.73
CA ALA A 273 -20.26 11.13 -9.33
C ALA A 273 -19.32 12.29 -9.02
N VAL A 274 -19.79 13.54 -9.14
CA VAL A 274 -18.99 14.74 -8.78
C VAL A 274 -18.60 14.71 -7.31
N TRP A 275 -19.56 14.38 -6.44
CA TRP A 275 -19.31 14.27 -5.01
C TRP A 275 -18.29 13.17 -4.66
N LEU A 276 -18.38 11.98 -5.30
CA LEU A 276 -17.43 10.89 -5.11
C LEU A 276 -16.00 11.31 -5.48
N ARG A 277 -15.83 11.93 -6.66
CA ARG A 277 -14.54 12.40 -7.14
C ARG A 277 -13.89 13.39 -6.18
N ARG A 278 -14.65 14.38 -5.71
CA ARG A 278 -14.18 15.35 -4.71
C ARG A 278 -13.83 14.68 -3.39
N SER A 279 -14.63 13.72 -2.93
CA SER A 279 -14.38 13.01 -1.68
C SER A 279 -13.09 12.18 -1.73
N ILE A 280 -12.85 11.48 -2.84
CA ILE A 280 -11.61 10.72 -3.07
C ILE A 280 -10.42 11.68 -3.11
N GLN A 281 -10.54 12.81 -3.80
CA GLN A 281 -9.49 13.83 -3.86
C GLN A 281 -9.13 14.35 -2.47
N THR A 282 -10.13 14.74 -1.67
CA THR A 282 -9.93 15.22 -0.29
C THR A 282 -9.22 14.18 0.57
N LEU A 283 -9.65 12.91 0.49
CA LEU A 283 -9.02 11.83 1.26
C LEU A 283 -7.57 11.61 0.82
N ALA A 284 -7.30 11.55 -0.48
CA ALA A 284 -5.93 11.40 -1.00
C ALA A 284 -5.02 12.55 -0.57
N GLN A 285 -5.54 13.78 -0.57
CA GLN A 285 -4.78 14.98 -0.19
C GLN A 285 -4.61 15.17 1.32
N SER A 286 -5.37 14.45 2.16
CA SER A 286 -5.27 14.52 3.63
C SER A 286 -3.90 14.11 4.18
N GLY A 287 -3.09 13.43 3.36
CA GLY A 287 -1.84 12.83 3.79
C GLY A 287 -2.07 11.80 4.88
N LEU A 288 -3.22 11.12 4.91
CA LEU A 288 -3.44 9.90 5.70
C LEU A 288 -3.80 8.71 4.81
N VAL A 289 -3.91 8.92 3.50
CA VAL A 289 -4.01 7.83 2.53
C VAL A 289 -2.62 7.43 2.09
N GLY A 290 -2.29 6.15 2.24
CA GLY A 290 -1.05 5.61 1.70
C GLY A 290 0.22 5.87 2.52
N TYR A 291 0.14 5.88 3.86
CA TYR A 291 1.33 5.83 4.74
C TYR A 291 2.01 4.45 4.70
N PHE A 292 2.40 4.04 3.51
CA PHE A 292 3.04 2.75 3.30
C PHE A 292 4.24 2.94 2.40
N ALA A 293 5.25 2.10 2.60
CA ALA A 293 6.34 2.00 1.65
C ALA A 293 5.76 1.77 0.24
N PHE A 294 6.41 2.36 -0.78
CA PHE A 294 6.02 2.25 -2.19
C PHE A 294 4.66 2.86 -2.56
N SER A 295 4.32 4.03 -2.00
CA SER A 295 3.15 4.82 -2.42
C SER A 295 3.51 6.28 -2.77
N PRO A 296 4.50 6.53 -3.66
CA PRO A 296 5.05 7.87 -3.94
C PRO A 296 3.97 8.88 -4.33
N LEU A 297 3.03 8.50 -5.20
CA LEU A 297 1.97 9.41 -5.65
C LEU A 297 0.97 9.77 -4.53
N SER A 298 0.67 8.84 -3.62
CA SER A 298 -0.18 9.12 -2.44
C SER A 298 0.54 10.03 -1.45
N ILE A 299 1.84 9.82 -1.25
CA ILE A 299 2.68 10.67 -0.39
C ILE A 299 2.75 12.08 -0.99
N LEU A 300 2.98 12.21 -2.30
CA LEU A 300 2.97 13.48 -3.03
C LEU A 300 1.62 14.20 -2.93
N ALA A 301 0.51 13.49 -3.18
CA ALA A 301 -0.83 14.08 -3.02
C ALA A 301 -1.06 14.55 -1.57
N GLY A 302 -0.62 13.75 -0.60
CA GLY A 302 -0.71 14.03 0.83
C GLY A 302 0.07 15.26 1.28
N LYS A 303 1.15 15.62 0.57
CA LYS A 303 1.94 16.83 0.83
C LYS A 303 1.08 18.10 0.81
N ASN A 304 -0.03 18.13 0.07
CA ASN A 304 -0.95 19.28 0.00
C ASN A 304 -1.59 19.66 1.34
N SER A 305 -1.68 18.71 2.28
CA SER A 305 -2.19 18.99 3.64
C SER A 305 -1.08 19.39 4.63
N ARG A 306 0.16 19.52 4.17
CA ARG A 306 1.33 19.80 5.01
C ARG A 306 1.86 21.21 4.87
N GLN A 307 2.55 21.65 5.91
CA GLN A 307 3.22 22.94 6.04
C GLN A 307 4.73 22.69 6.16
N TYR A 308 5.49 23.50 5.44
CA TYR A 308 6.94 23.40 5.37
C TYR A 308 7.55 24.70 5.92
N GLY A 309 8.63 24.58 6.69
CA GLY A 309 9.34 25.74 7.22
C GLY A 309 10.07 26.49 6.10
N TRP A 310 10.68 25.72 5.19
CA TRP A 310 11.31 26.21 3.96
C TRP A 310 10.58 25.61 2.76
N GLU A 311 10.48 26.36 1.67
CA GLU A 311 9.83 25.86 0.45
C GLU A 311 10.51 24.57 -0.04
N GLN A 312 11.84 24.50 0.04
CA GLN A 312 12.70 23.38 -0.34
C GLN A 312 12.35 22.08 0.40
N ASP A 313 11.91 22.18 1.66
CA ASP A 313 11.52 21.02 2.46
C ASP A 313 10.31 20.29 1.85
N SER A 314 9.53 20.95 0.99
CA SER A 314 8.44 20.32 0.25
C SER A 314 8.91 19.20 -0.71
N CYS A 315 10.21 19.11 -0.97
CA CYS A 315 10.84 18.00 -1.68
C CYS A 315 11.78 17.23 -0.74
N TRP A 316 12.69 17.93 -0.06
CA TRP A 316 13.73 17.31 0.77
C TRP A 316 13.18 16.49 1.94
N ALA A 317 12.07 16.90 2.54
CA ALA A 317 11.45 16.12 3.61
C ALA A 317 10.83 14.80 3.11
N LEU A 318 10.68 14.58 1.80
CA LEU A 318 10.06 13.38 1.24
C LEU A 318 11.06 12.38 0.65
N VAL A 319 12.33 12.78 0.51
CA VAL A 319 13.41 11.93 -0.04
C VAL A 319 13.50 10.62 0.75
N GLY A 320 13.47 10.70 2.08
CA GLY A 320 13.51 9.50 2.93
C GLY A 320 12.22 8.69 2.87
N ALA A 321 11.05 9.33 2.85
CA ALA A 321 9.75 8.65 2.76
C ALA A 321 9.64 7.78 1.50
N MET A 322 10.27 8.22 0.41
CA MET A 322 10.31 7.55 -0.89
C MET A 322 11.59 6.75 -1.08
N GLU A 323 12.45 6.67 -0.05
CA GLU A 323 13.74 5.97 -0.07
C GLU A 323 14.54 6.31 -1.35
N LEU A 324 14.53 7.57 -1.78
CA LEU A 324 15.27 8.01 -2.97
C LEU A 324 16.76 8.05 -2.62
N GLU A 325 17.57 7.31 -3.37
CA GLU A 325 19.02 7.21 -3.15
C GLU A 325 19.78 8.04 -4.18
N ASN A 326 21.03 8.39 -3.87
CA ASN A 326 21.96 9.11 -4.77
C ASN A 326 21.50 10.51 -5.20
N ILE A 327 20.64 11.17 -4.42
CA ILE A 327 20.24 12.56 -4.66
C ILE A 327 21.09 13.54 -3.84
N GLU A 328 21.68 14.53 -4.52
CA GLU A 328 22.40 15.61 -3.86
C GLU A 328 21.39 16.60 -3.25
N VAL A 329 21.36 16.68 -1.92
CA VAL A 329 20.51 17.61 -1.18
C VAL A 329 21.30 18.87 -0.84
N SER A 330 20.88 20.00 -1.40
CA SER A 330 21.40 21.33 -1.05
C SER A 330 20.27 22.35 -1.01
N TYR A 331 20.34 23.26 -0.03
CA TYR A 331 19.43 24.40 0.09
C TYR A 331 19.87 25.59 -0.78
N ASP A 332 21.07 25.53 -1.36
CA ASP A 332 21.58 26.57 -2.26
C ASP A 332 20.99 26.45 -3.68
N PHE A 333 20.35 25.32 -4.00
CA PHE A 333 19.68 25.11 -5.28
C PHE A 333 18.36 25.90 -5.37
N PRO A 334 18.02 26.47 -6.54
CA PRO A 334 16.69 27.06 -6.76
C PRO A 334 15.61 25.97 -6.79
N MET A 335 14.37 26.32 -6.44
CA MET A 335 13.25 25.37 -6.34
C MET A 335 13.05 24.51 -7.59
N GLU A 336 13.19 25.09 -8.78
CA GLU A 336 13.06 24.35 -10.05
C GLU A 336 14.12 23.24 -10.20
N GLU A 337 15.35 23.50 -9.76
CA GLU A 337 16.43 22.50 -9.74
C GLU A 337 16.12 21.37 -8.75
N ILE A 338 15.59 21.73 -7.58
CA ILE A 338 15.20 20.80 -6.53
C ILE A 338 14.10 19.87 -7.03
N LYS A 339 13.02 20.43 -7.59
CA LYS A 339 11.91 19.65 -8.15
C LYS A 339 12.39 18.74 -9.28
N ARG A 340 13.30 19.21 -10.14
CA ARG A 340 13.85 18.39 -11.22
C ARG A 340 14.63 17.19 -10.71
N ARG A 341 15.55 17.40 -9.77
CA ARG A 341 16.33 16.31 -9.15
C ARG A 341 15.44 15.30 -8.45
N PHE A 342 14.47 15.82 -7.70
CA PHE A 342 13.50 14.99 -6.99
C PHE A 342 12.64 14.17 -7.96
N LEU A 343 12.14 14.78 -9.02
CA LEU A 343 11.36 14.11 -10.05
C LEU A 343 12.19 13.06 -10.82
N SER A 344 13.45 13.35 -11.13
CA SER A 344 14.33 12.38 -11.78
C SER A 344 14.50 11.13 -10.93
N ALA A 345 14.89 11.30 -9.67
CA ALA A 345 15.04 10.19 -8.74
C ALA A 345 13.70 9.41 -8.56
N LEU A 346 12.57 10.12 -8.55
CA LEU A 346 11.24 9.52 -8.52
C LEU A 346 10.96 8.66 -9.75
N VAL A 347 11.23 9.15 -10.96
CA VAL A 347 11.02 8.40 -12.20
C VAL A 347 11.99 7.22 -12.27
N ASP A 348 13.26 7.41 -11.93
CA ASP A 348 14.25 6.33 -11.94
C ASP A 348 13.83 5.18 -11.02
N LYS A 349 13.31 5.50 -9.84
CA LYS A 349 12.88 4.49 -8.86
C LYS A 349 11.47 3.95 -9.09
N TYR A 350 10.53 4.82 -9.48
CA TYR A 350 9.10 4.55 -9.51
C TYR A 350 8.46 4.72 -10.89
N GLN A 351 9.24 4.65 -11.98
CA GLN A 351 8.79 4.83 -13.37
C GLN A 351 7.42 4.20 -13.66
N GLY A 352 7.21 2.95 -13.24
CA GLY A 352 5.93 2.26 -13.44
C GLY A 352 4.75 3.02 -12.82
N MET A 353 4.90 3.55 -11.60
CA MET A 353 3.86 4.35 -10.96
C MET A 353 3.69 5.73 -11.58
N MET A 354 4.79 6.34 -12.03
CA MET A 354 4.78 7.66 -12.66
C MET A 354 4.01 7.65 -13.99
N PHE A 355 3.92 6.50 -14.67
CA PHE A 355 3.11 6.36 -15.87
C PHE A 355 1.62 6.19 -15.60
N PHE A 356 1.13 6.15 -14.37
CA PHE A 356 -0.31 5.99 -14.10
C PHE A 356 -1.05 7.32 -13.84
N LEU A 357 -0.39 8.44 -14.14
CA LEU A 357 -0.93 9.76 -13.87
C LEU A 357 -2.08 10.13 -14.83
N PRO A 358 -3.20 10.68 -14.33
CA PRO A 358 -4.29 11.15 -15.20
C PRO A 358 -3.89 12.44 -15.93
N PHE A 359 -4.53 12.71 -17.07
CA PHE A 359 -4.34 13.98 -17.78
C PHE A 359 -5.03 15.13 -17.03
N LEU A 360 -4.33 16.23 -16.77
CA LEU A 360 -4.90 17.41 -16.12
C LEU A 360 -5.61 18.32 -17.14
N GLU A 361 -6.92 18.52 -16.96
CA GLU A 361 -7.74 19.40 -17.83
C GLU A 361 -7.95 20.81 -17.26
N CYS A 362 -7.43 21.08 -16.07
CA CYS A 362 -7.52 22.39 -15.43
C CYS A 362 -6.15 23.07 -15.32
N PRO A 363 -6.08 24.41 -15.37
CA PRO A 363 -4.83 25.11 -15.19
C PRO A 363 -4.28 24.90 -13.77
N VAL A 364 -2.96 24.77 -13.67
CA VAL A 364 -2.27 24.72 -12.37
C VAL A 364 -2.27 26.13 -11.80
N LYS A 365 -2.67 26.25 -10.53
CA LYS A 365 -2.67 27.52 -9.79
C LYS A 365 -1.37 27.64 -9.02
N GLU A 366 -0.45 28.45 -9.53
CA GLU A 366 0.80 28.78 -8.83
C GLU A 366 0.56 29.99 -7.93
N LYS A 367 0.81 29.85 -6.62
CA LYS A 367 0.74 30.98 -5.67
C LYS A 367 2.02 31.80 -5.76
N ARG A 368 1.91 33.05 -6.18
CA ARG A 368 2.99 34.05 -6.11
C ARG A 368 2.66 35.11 -5.08
N THR A 369 3.68 35.83 -4.62
CA THR A 369 3.56 36.96 -3.68
C THR A 369 2.59 38.05 -4.14
N THR A 370 2.34 38.17 -5.46
CA THR A 370 1.45 39.18 -6.07
C THR A 370 0.09 38.63 -6.55
N GLY A 371 -0.23 37.36 -6.28
CA GLY A 371 -1.49 36.73 -6.69
C GLY A 371 -1.31 35.28 -7.17
N SER A 372 -2.39 34.66 -7.66
CA SER A 372 -2.32 33.33 -8.29
C SER A 372 -2.28 33.45 -9.81
N ILE A 373 -1.27 32.88 -10.46
CA ILE A 373 -1.21 32.77 -11.92
C ILE A 373 -1.72 31.38 -12.31
N GLN A 374 -2.54 31.34 -13.37
CA GLN A 374 -2.93 30.09 -14.01
C GLN A 374 -1.97 29.81 -15.15
N ARG A 375 -1.34 28.63 -15.13
CA ARG A 375 -0.48 28.16 -16.21
C ARG A 375 -0.79 26.71 -16.59
N SER A 376 -0.25 26.28 -17.72
CA SER A 376 -0.26 24.89 -18.12
C SER A 376 0.51 24.01 -17.12
N PHE A 377 0.14 22.73 -17.09
CA PHE A 377 0.81 21.70 -16.29
C PHE A 377 2.26 21.51 -16.75
N GLN A 378 3.16 21.41 -15.78
CA GLN A 378 4.56 21.02 -15.94
C GLN A 378 4.78 19.73 -15.13
N TRP A 379 5.68 18.87 -15.57
CA TRP A 379 5.94 17.61 -14.85
C TRP A 379 6.53 17.80 -13.46
N THR A 380 7.23 18.91 -13.21
CA THR A 380 7.65 19.29 -11.86
C THR A 380 6.44 19.51 -10.94
N ASP A 381 5.23 19.79 -11.46
CA ASP A 381 3.99 19.87 -10.67
C ASP A 381 3.56 18.50 -10.11
N VAL A 382 4.07 17.38 -10.64
CA VAL A 382 3.87 16.06 -10.04
C VAL A 382 4.50 16.02 -8.65
N VAL A 383 5.67 16.65 -8.47
CA VAL A 383 6.35 16.79 -7.17
C VAL A 383 5.52 17.62 -6.19
N ASP A 384 4.61 18.45 -6.71
CA ASP A 384 3.65 19.21 -5.89
C ASP A 384 2.36 18.44 -5.59
N GLY A 385 2.24 17.19 -6.07
CA GLY A 385 1.04 16.38 -5.83
C GLY A 385 -0.19 16.94 -6.53
N ALA A 386 -0.02 17.64 -7.65
CA ALA A 386 -1.10 18.23 -8.43
C ALA A 386 -2.04 17.16 -9.03
N LEU A 387 -1.54 15.94 -9.21
CA LEU A 387 -2.26 14.83 -9.82
C LEU A 387 -2.62 13.76 -8.78
N LEU A 388 -3.82 13.21 -8.92
CA LEU A 388 -4.30 12.11 -8.10
C LEU A 388 -3.62 10.79 -8.51
N PRO A 389 -3.27 9.93 -7.55
CA PRO A 389 -2.77 8.60 -7.82
C PRO A 389 -3.90 7.72 -8.38
N VAL A 390 -3.80 7.30 -9.63
CA VAL A 390 -4.84 6.49 -10.30
C VAL A 390 -4.17 5.36 -11.06
N SER A 391 -4.90 4.33 -11.46
CA SER A 391 -4.40 3.26 -12.33
C SER A 391 -5.51 2.70 -13.23
N LEU A 392 -5.31 2.71 -14.57
CA LEU A 392 -5.74 1.76 -15.64
C LEU A 392 -5.94 2.44 -17.03
N PHE A 393 -5.54 1.80 -18.13
CA PHE A 393 -5.84 2.27 -19.51
C PHE A 393 -5.76 1.13 -20.56
N LEU A 394 -6.69 1.07 -21.53
CA LEU A 394 -6.91 -0.09 -22.44
C LEU A 394 -7.31 0.32 -23.86
N VAL A 395 -6.68 -0.27 -24.88
CA VAL A 395 -6.82 0.00 -26.33
C VAL A 395 -6.96 -1.31 -27.10
N GLU A 396 -7.93 -1.47 -27.98
CA GLU A 396 -7.97 -2.64 -28.88
C GLU A 396 -7.17 -2.39 -30.17
N SER A 397 -6.24 -3.29 -30.51
CA SER A 397 -5.50 -3.31 -31.79
C SER A 397 -5.03 -4.72 -32.11
N HIS A 398 -5.11 -5.11 -33.39
CA HIS A 398 -4.69 -6.44 -33.84
C HIS A 398 -3.15 -6.59 -33.90
N THR A 399 -2.69 -7.79 -33.50
CA THR A 399 -1.37 -8.46 -33.65
C THR A 399 -0.24 -8.24 -32.62
N ASP A 400 0.41 -9.38 -32.34
CA ASP A 400 1.71 -9.72 -31.69
C ASP A 400 1.83 -9.96 -30.15
N PRO A 401 2.73 -10.90 -29.74
CA PRO A 401 2.79 -11.51 -28.40
C PRO A 401 3.46 -10.61 -27.36
N GLU A 402 3.38 -11.04 -26.10
CA GLU A 402 3.89 -10.34 -24.92
C GLU A 402 5.38 -9.93 -25.07
N LEU A 403 5.68 -8.66 -24.80
CA LEU A 403 7.06 -8.16 -24.69
C LEU A 403 7.62 -8.58 -23.32
N PRO A 404 8.71 -9.37 -23.26
CA PRO A 404 9.41 -9.68 -22.01
C PRO A 404 9.85 -8.41 -21.28
N GLU A 405 9.94 -8.45 -19.95
CA GLU A 405 10.31 -7.31 -19.08
C GLU A 405 11.60 -6.61 -19.53
N GLU A 406 12.60 -7.38 -19.93
CA GLU A 406 13.90 -6.91 -20.43
C GLU A 406 13.80 -6.14 -21.77
N LYS A 407 12.65 -6.20 -22.43
CA LYS A 407 12.34 -5.56 -23.71
C LYS A 407 11.34 -4.40 -23.56
N GLN A 408 10.93 -4.07 -22.34
CA GLN A 408 9.99 -2.98 -22.09
C GLN A 408 10.68 -1.61 -22.18
N PRO A 409 9.99 -0.57 -22.68
CA PRO A 409 10.51 0.79 -22.72
C PRO A 409 10.83 1.31 -21.32
N THR A 410 11.94 2.05 -21.21
CA THR A 410 12.27 2.82 -20.01
C THR A 410 12.19 4.29 -20.30
N PHE A 411 11.83 5.10 -19.31
CA PHE A 411 11.87 6.54 -19.43
C PHE A 411 12.98 7.09 -18.54
N HIS A 412 13.69 8.10 -19.04
CA HIS A 412 14.75 8.79 -18.31
C HIS A 412 14.72 10.27 -18.67
N PHE A 413 15.22 11.11 -17.77
CA PHE A 413 15.52 12.51 -18.10
C PHE A 413 16.86 12.60 -18.84
N SER A 414 16.99 13.55 -19.76
CA SER A 414 18.18 13.67 -20.61
C SER A 414 19.35 14.37 -19.91
N ASP A 415 20.35 13.59 -19.49
CA ASP A 415 21.71 13.97 -19.04
C ASP A 415 21.84 15.00 -17.88
N ASP A 416 22.81 14.77 -16.99
CA ASP A 416 23.02 15.47 -15.70
C ASP A 416 23.43 16.96 -15.84
N ARG A 417 23.64 17.46 -17.07
CA ARG A 417 24.19 18.80 -17.33
C ARG A 417 23.45 19.65 -18.37
N PHE A 418 22.19 19.36 -18.69
CA PHE A 418 21.41 20.24 -19.58
C PHE A 418 19.98 20.53 -19.10
N ILE A 419 19.52 21.73 -19.47
CA ILE A 419 18.38 22.48 -18.91
C ILE A 419 17.03 22.06 -19.52
N SER A 420 16.99 21.12 -20.48
CA SER A 420 15.70 20.74 -21.05
C SER A 420 15.00 19.72 -20.15
N GLU A 421 13.76 20.06 -19.82
CA GLU A 421 12.85 19.25 -19.03
C GLU A 421 12.48 17.91 -19.72
N ASP A 422 13.13 17.52 -20.82
CA ASP A 422 12.65 16.48 -21.72
C ASP A 422 12.78 15.05 -21.15
N LEU A 423 11.63 14.38 -20.97
CA LEU A 423 11.55 12.95 -20.70
C LEU A 423 11.70 12.17 -22.01
N ARG A 424 12.65 11.24 -22.02
CA ARG A 424 12.97 10.42 -23.20
C ARG A 424 12.55 8.98 -22.98
N VAL A 425 11.90 8.41 -24.00
CA VAL A 425 11.63 6.98 -24.06
C VAL A 425 12.84 6.29 -24.66
N LYS A 426 13.48 5.41 -23.89
CA LYS A 426 14.59 4.57 -24.33
C LYS A 426 14.07 3.16 -24.59
N ALA A 427 14.45 2.61 -25.73
CA ALA A 427 14.40 1.17 -25.91
C ALA A 427 15.52 0.53 -25.05
N PRO A 428 15.33 -0.70 -24.55
CA PRO A 428 16.42 -1.48 -23.97
C PRO A 428 17.58 -1.60 -24.95
N ASP A 429 18.80 -1.67 -24.41
CA ASP A 429 20.03 -1.56 -25.21
C ASP A 429 20.03 -2.52 -26.41
N GLY A 430 20.27 -1.97 -27.61
CA GLY A 430 20.32 -2.72 -28.87
C GLY A 430 18.97 -3.04 -29.51
N GLN A 431 17.84 -2.55 -28.97
CA GLN A 431 16.50 -2.80 -29.51
C GLN A 431 15.89 -1.57 -30.20
N THR A 432 15.00 -1.84 -31.16
CA THR A 432 14.15 -0.84 -31.82
C THR A 432 12.73 -0.97 -31.27
N MET A 433 12.10 0.17 -30.95
CA MET A 433 10.74 0.21 -30.42
C MET A 433 9.81 0.93 -31.39
N SER A 434 8.68 0.30 -31.69
CA SER A 434 7.65 0.89 -32.55
C SER A 434 6.55 1.55 -31.72
N LEU A 435 6.32 2.84 -31.97
CA LEU A 435 5.15 3.56 -31.49
C LEU A 435 4.04 3.48 -32.54
N PHE A 436 2.80 3.41 -32.08
CA PHE A 436 1.63 3.32 -32.96
C PHE A 436 0.86 4.63 -32.90
N ARG A 437 0.28 5.04 -34.02
CA ARG A 437 -0.71 6.12 -34.03
C ARG A 437 -2.06 5.52 -34.34
N VAL A 438 -3.09 6.04 -33.68
CA VAL A 438 -4.43 5.52 -33.87
C VAL A 438 -5.01 6.01 -35.19
N SER A 439 -5.44 5.08 -36.04
CA SER A 439 -6.28 5.37 -37.20
C SER A 439 -7.72 5.62 -36.73
N PRO A 440 -8.43 6.63 -37.27
CA PRO A 440 -9.83 6.90 -36.93
C PRO A 440 -10.75 5.68 -37.09
N ASP A 441 -10.41 4.76 -38.00
CA ASP A 441 -11.22 3.62 -38.40
C ASP A 441 -10.93 2.33 -37.60
N ASP A 442 -9.83 2.28 -36.83
CA ASP A 442 -9.29 1.02 -36.26
C ASP A 442 -9.43 0.89 -34.73
N LEU A 443 -9.96 1.91 -34.04
CA LEU A 443 -10.15 1.86 -32.58
C LEU A 443 -11.62 1.74 -32.21
N THR A 444 -11.99 0.60 -31.62
CA THR A 444 -13.37 0.36 -31.18
C THR A 444 -13.55 0.67 -29.68
N TYR A 445 -12.53 0.45 -28.83
CA TYR A 445 -12.65 0.66 -27.38
C TYR A 445 -11.40 1.34 -26.76
N PHE A 446 -11.64 2.33 -25.90
CA PHE A 446 -10.61 3.11 -25.19
C PHE A 446 -11.18 3.59 -23.84
N ARG A 447 -10.47 3.41 -22.71
CA ARG A 447 -10.89 3.93 -21.38
C ARG A 447 -9.79 4.68 -20.67
N HIS A 448 -9.84 6.03 -20.64
CA HIS A 448 -8.86 6.85 -19.91
C HIS A 448 -9.46 7.78 -18.86
N TYR A 449 -8.57 8.27 -18.01
CA TYR A 449 -8.89 9.15 -16.92
C TYR A 449 -8.34 10.55 -17.15
N ARG A 450 -9.16 11.53 -16.77
CA ARG A 450 -8.78 12.93 -16.75
C ARG A 450 -9.08 13.51 -15.39
N GLN A 451 -8.27 14.46 -14.96
CA GLN A 451 -8.48 15.16 -13.71
C GLN A 451 -8.87 16.60 -14.02
N ASP A 452 -9.98 17.02 -13.44
CA ASP A 452 -10.42 18.41 -13.43
C ASP A 452 -10.44 18.96 -11.99
N LEU A 453 -11.03 20.14 -11.80
CA LEU A 453 -11.13 20.78 -10.48
C LEU A 453 -11.99 19.98 -9.48
N ASP A 454 -12.79 19.04 -9.94
CA ASP A 454 -13.65 18.19 -9.12
C ASP A 454 -13.04 16.81 -8.86
N GLY A 455 -11.82 16.57 -9.34
CA GLY A 455 -11.08 15.32 -9.15
C GLY A 455 -11.11 14.42 -10.38
N LEU A 456 -10.90 13.12 -10.16
CA LEU A 456 -10.67 12.15 -11.23
C LEU A 456 -11.96 11.74 -11.97
N ARG A 457 -12.08 12.10 -13.24
CA ARG A 457 -13.16 11.70 -14.14
C ARG A 457 -12.77 10.54 -15.06
N ILE A 458 -13.69 9.59 -15.21
CA ILE A 458 -13.64 8.57 -16.26
C ILE A 458 -14.26 9.19 -17.52
N VAL A 459 -13.49 9.30 -18.59
CA VAL A 459 -13.95 10.02 -19.80
C VAL A 459 -14.75 9.11 -20.72
N SER A 460 -14.44 7.82 -20.77
CA SER A 460 -15.19 6.84 -21.57
C SER A 460 -15.61 5.65 -20.70
N SER A 461 -16.85 5.72 -20.21
CA SER A 461 -17.54 4.58 -19.60
C SER A 461 -18.21 3.67 -20.64
N ARG A 462 -18.22 4.07 -21.92
CA ARG A 462 -18.76 3.34 -23.08
C ARG A 462 -17.74 3.32 -24.22
N THR A 463 -17.94 2.44 -25.20
CA THR A 463 -17.22 2.40 -26.49
C THR A 463 -17.24 3.79 -27.17
N VAL A 464 -16.07 4.38 -27.44
CA VAL A 464 -15.91 5.71 -28.09
C VAL A 464 -15.01 5.56 -29.31
N THR A 465 -15.34 6.23 -30.41
CA THR A 465 -14.50 6.28 -31.62
C THR A 465 -13.42 7.35 -31.49
N VAL A 466 -12.27 7.17 -32.15
CA VAL A 466 -11.13 8.12 -32.05
C VAL A 466 -11.48 9.52 -32.52
N ALA A 467 -12.44 9.64 -33.45
CA ALA A 467 -12.94 10.91 -33.94
C ALA A 467 -13.64 11.75 -32.84
N GLU A 468 -14.10 11.12 -31.75
CA GLU A 468 -14.83 11.77 -30.66
C GLU A 468 -13.90 12.29 -29.54
N ASP A 469 -12.59 11.96 -29.57
CA ASP A 469 -11.61 12.45 -28.61
C ASP A 469 -10.40 13.15 -29.29
N PRO A 470 -10.34 14.50 -29.27
CA PRO A 470 -9.25 15.28 -29.88
C PRO A 470 -7.85 14.95 -29.35
N LEU A 471 -7.71 14.42 -28.13
CA LEU A 471 -6.40 14.03 -27.59
C LEU A 471 -5.86 12.79 -28.29
N LEU A 472 -6.72 11.85 -28.70
CA LEU A 472 -6.31 10.62 -29.37
C LEU A 472 -5.88 10.83 -30.82
N ALA A 473 -6.49 11.80 -31.51
CA ALA A 473 -6.15 12.13 -32.88
C ALA A 473 -4.64 12.46 -33.06
N ASN A 474 -3.98 12.96 -32.01
CA ASN A 474 -2.56 13.35 -32.03
C ASN A 474 -1.67 12.52 -31.10
N ALA A 475 -2.19 11.45 -30.50
CA ALA A 475 -1.44 10.64 -29.56
C ALA A 475 -0.64 9.54 -30.25
N TRP A 476 0.56 9.29 -29.71
CA TRP A 476 1.28 8.05 -29.94
C TRP A 476 0.93 7.05 -28.83
N LEU A 477 0.84 5.79 -29.19
CA LEU A 477 0.58 4.68 -28.29
C LEU A 477 1.81 3.79 -28.23
N LEU A 478 2.30 3.60 -27.02
CA LEU A 478 3.36 2.64 -26.73
C LEU A 478 2.74 1.39 -26.10
N PRO A 479 2.67 0.25 -26.81
CA PRO A 479 2.09 -0.96 -26.25
C PRO A 479 2.96 -1.50 -25.11
N LEU A 480 2.32 -1.83 -23.99
CA LEU A 480 2.97 -2.40 -22.81
C LEU A 480 2.60 -3.87 -22.59
N TRP A 481 1.33 -4.24 -22.77
CA TRP A 481 0.85 -5.62 -22.54
C TRP A 481 -0.50 -5.90 -23.23
N ASN A 482 -0.89 -7.15 -23.45
CA ASN A 482 -2.24 -7.52 -23.91
C ASN A 482 -3.24 -7.53 -22.75
N VAL A 483 -4.47 -7.10 -22.96
CA VAL A 483 -5.54 -7.25 -21.96
C VAL A 483 -6.76 -7.79 -22.62
N ASP A 484 -7.13 -9.00 -22.20
CA ASP A 484 -8.41 -9.56 -22.54
C ASP A 484 -9.46 -8.91 -21.63
N LEU A 485 -10.39 -8.19 -22.23
CA LEU A 485 -11.37 -7.40 -21.49
C LEU A 485 -12.80 -7.90 -21.67
N LYS A 486 -13.09 -8.62 -22.76
CA LYS A 486 -14.37 -9.28 -23.02
C LYS A 486 -14.21 -10.38 -24.06
N GLY A 487 -14.58 -11.62 -23.75
CA GLY A 487 -14.78 -12.71 -24.74
C GLY A 487 -13.74 -12.72 -25.88
N ASP A 488 -14.21 -12.87 -27.12
CA ASP A 488 -13.37 -12.97 -28.33
C ASP A 488 -12.58 -11.70 -28.69
N VAL A 489 -12.52 -10.69 -27.81
CA VAL A 489 -11.92 -9.38 -28.07
C VAL A 489 -10.59 -9.23 -27.33
N ARG A 490 -9.49 -9.19 -28.10
CA ARG A 490 -8.12 -8.97 -27.60
C ARG A 490 -7.78 -7.48 -27.59
N GLY A 491 -7.49 -6.93 -26.43
CA GLY A 491 -6.98 -5.56 -26.26
C GLY A 491 -5.49 -5.49 -25.90
N LYS A 492 -4.95 -4.28 -25.86
CA LYS A 492 -3.61 -3.88 -25.42
C LYS A 492 -3.70 -2.76 -24.38
N ARG A 493 -2.95 -2.87 -23.30
CA ARG A 493 -2.55 -1.74 -22.45
C ARG A 493 -1.50 -0.95 -23.19
N CYS A 494 -1.77 0.33 -23.43
CA CYS A 494 -0.82 1.24 -24.04
C CYS A 494 -0.49 2.37 -23.05
N LEU A 495 0.72 2.90 -23.11
CA LEU A 495 0.95 4.27 -22.65
C LEU A 495 0.45 5.21 -23.73
N LEU A 496 -0.44 6.12 -23.32
CA LEU A 496 -0.73 7.30 -24.13
C LEU A 496 0.48 8.23 -24.03
N VAL A 497 1.10 8.52 -25.17
CA VAL A 497 2.24 9.44 -25.25
C VAL A 497 1.87 10.60 -26.16
N LEU A 498 1.52 11.72 -25.53
CA LEU A 498 1.09 12.94 -26.23
C LEU A 498 2.30 13.75 -26.68
N GLN A 499 2.19 14.61 -27.70
CA GLN A 499 3.19 15.64 -28.02
C GLN A 499 4.66 15.19 -28.21
N LEU A 500 4.91 13.91 -28.56
CA LEU A 500 6.22 13.46 -29.01
C LEU A 500 6.62 14.21 -30.28
N LYS A 501 7.75 14.91 -30.23
CA LYS A 501 8.45 15.40 -31.41
C LYS A 501 9.26 14.23 -31.96
N GLY A 502 9.00 13.89 -33.23
CA GLY A 502 9.58 12.72 -33.86
C GLY A 502 11.11 12.79 -33.94
N PRO A 503 11.79 11.65 -34.11
CA PRO A 503 13.23 11.65 -34.34
C PRO A 503 13.52 12.28 -35.71
N THR A 504 14.52 13.16 -35.78
CA THR A 504 14.94 13.73 -37.08
C THR A 504 15.81 12.76 -37.89
N ALA A 505 16.16 11.58 -37.34
CA ALA A 505 16.93 10.51 -37.98
C ALA A 505 16.72 9.12 -37.32
N ALA A 506 17.10 8.03 -38.00
CA ALA A 506 16.89 6.63 -37.56
C ALA A 506 17.51 6.25 -36.21
N ASP A 507 18.49 7.02 -35.73
CA ASP A 507 19.25 6.75 -34.50
C ASP A 507 18.92 7.72 -33.34
N GLN A 508 17.92 8.59 -33.50
CA GLN A 508 17.52 9.50 -32.42
C GLN A 508 16.29 8.95 -31.67
N PRO A 509 16.27 8.98 -30.33
CA PRO A 509 15.07 8.63 -29.57
C PRO A 509 13.98 9.69 -29.80
N ALA A 510 12.72 9.24 -29.86
CA ALA A 510 11.60 10.15 -29.83
C ALA A 510 11.57 10.86 -28.47
N HIS A 511 11.37 12.18 -28.49
CA HIS A 511 11.45 13.02 -27.29
C HIS A 511 10.22 13.93 -27.21
N ALA A 512 9.84 14.29 -26.00
CA ALA A 512 8.81 15.29 -25.78
C ALA A 512 9.40 16.48 -25.06
N VAL A 513 9.01 17.67 -25.51
CA VAL A 513 9.45 18.95 -24.94
C VAL A 513 8.40 19.41 -23.95
N PHE A 514 8.80 19.69 -22.71
CA PHE A 514 7.89 19.91 -21.57
C PHE A 514 7.23 21.30 -21.52
N GLU A 515 7.61 22.23 -22.41
CA GLU A 515 6.94 23.53 -22.50
C GLU A 515 5.48 23.43 -23.00
N GLU A 516 5.06 22.27 -23.50
CA GLU A 516 3.68 21.96 -23.86
C GLU A 516 3.23 20.66 -23.14
N SER A 517 1.94 20.58 -22.80
CA SER A 517 1.33 19.55 -21.94
C SER A 517 1.60 18.10 -22.38
N PHE A 518 2.69 17.51 -21.89
CA PHE A 518 3.01 16.09 -22.04
C PHE A 518 2.34 15.28 -20.91
N ALA A 519 1.55 14.26 -21.26
CA ALA A 519 0.99 13.31 -20.29
C ALA A 519 1.30 11.87 -20.70
N CYS A 520 1.66 11.05 -19.71
CA CYS A 520 1.83 9.60 -19.86
C CYS A 520 0.87 8.86 -18.93
N ALA A 521 0.08 7.94 -19.50
CA ALA A 521 -0.91 7.14 -18.77
C ALA A 521 -0.91 5.66 -19.26
N GLY A 522 -0.63 4.65 -18.40
CA GLY A 522 -0.83 3.19 -18.66
C GLY A 522 0.12 2.20 -17.92
N VAL A 523 -0.14 0.87 -17.99
CA VAL A 523 -0.31 -0.12 -16.88
C VAL A 523 0.83 -1.17 -16.55
N PHE A 524 0.84 -1.65 -15.29
CA PHE A 524 1.58 -2.74 -14.56
C PHE A 524 2.23 -3.95 -15.30
N ARG A 525 3.54 -4.13 -15.04
CA ARG A 525 4.19 -5.36 -14.50
C ARG A 525 5.50 -4.97 -13.76
N ASN A 526 5.81 -5.72 -12.71
CA ASN A 526 7.08 -5.77 -11.94
C ASN A 526 7.39 -4.70 -10.87
N LEU A 527 7.38 -5.19 -9.62
CA LEU A 527 8.06 -4.63 -8.47
C LEU A 527 8.94 -5.75 -7.86
N PRO A 528 10.16 -5.45 -7.39
CA PRO A 528 11.11 -6.45 -6.93
C PRO A 528 10.61 -7.28 -5.74
N ARG A 529 10.93 -8.59 -5.77
CA ARG A 529 10.42 -9.65 -4.88
C ARG A 529 10.95 -9.68 -3.44
N SER A 530 11.72 -8.69 -2.98
CA SER A 530 12.30 -8.72 -1.63
C SER A 530 11.70 -7.63 -0.76
N THR A 531 11.17 -8.03 0.41
CA THR A 531 10.55 -7.22 1.49
C THR A 531 9.09 -6.73 1.32
N ALA A 532 8.33 -7.32 0.40
CA ALA A 532 6.96 -6.89 0.04
C ALA A 532 5.81 -7.76 0.58
N GLY A 533 5.99 -8.49 1.70
CA GLY A 533 5.08 -9.57 2.09
C GLY A 533 3.75 -9.21 2.78
N GLN A 534 3.59 -8.00 3.34
CA GLN A 534 2.41 -7.71 4.21
C GLN A 534 1.66 -6.40 3.96
N CYS A 535 2.26 -5.39 3.31
CA CYS A 535 1.59 -4.08 3.08
C CYS A 535 1.24 -3.82 1.60
N TYR A 536 1.88 -4.51 0.66
CA TYR A 536 1.65 -4.34 -0.79
C TYR A 536 0.25 -4.71 -1.28
N ARG A 537 -0.54 -5.43 -0.47
CA ARG A 537 -1.91 -5.79 -0.83
C ARG A 537 -2.88 -4.60 -0.72
N TYR A 538 -2.67 -3.60 0.12
CA TYR A 538 -3.79 -2.77 0.58
C TYR A 538 -4.11 -1.49 -0.20
N LEU A 539 -3.17 -0.91 -0.98
CA LEU A 539 -3.46 0.37 -1.67
C LEU A 539 -3.43 0.34 -3.21
N LEU A 540 -2.55 -0.46 -3.81
CA LEU A 540 -2.35 -0.46 -5.27
C LEU A 540 -2.77 -1.76 -5.97
N LEU A 541 -3.04 -2.84 -5.22
CA LEU A 541 -3.38 -4.13 -5.81
C LEU A 541 -4.88 -4.32 -6.15
N TYR A 542 -5.78 -3.45 -5.67
CA TYR A 542 -7.24 -3.68 -5.79
C TYR A 542 -7.97 -2.78 -6.78
N ALA A 543 -7.36 -1.71 -7.29
CA ALA A 543 -7.90 -0.94 -8.43
C ALA A 543 -7.83 -1.74 -9.75
N ALA A 544 -6.96 -2.75 -9.84
CA ALA A 544 -6.89 -3.66 -10.98
C ALA A 544 -7.80 -4.90 -10.86
N VAL A 545 -8.49 -5.10 -9.74
CA VAL A 545 -9.34 -6.29 -9.49
C VAL A 545 -10.77 -6.09 -10.00
N ALA A 546 -11.14 -4.89 -10.46
CA ALA A 546 -12.43 -4.70 -11.11
C ALA A 546 -12.52 -5.34 -12.51
N ASP A 547 -11.40 -5.44 -13.24
CA ASP A 547 -11.43 -5.78 -14.68
C ASP A 547 -10.42 -6.85 -15.11
N THR A 548 -9.82 -7.62 -14.19
CA THR A 548 -9.05 -8.80 -14.61
C THR A 548 -9.23 -9.94 -13.63
N ILE A 549 -9.80 -11.02 -14.17
CA ILE A 549 -9.76 -12.39 -13.68
C ILE A 549 -10.79 -12.75 -12.61
N LEU A 550 -11.96 -13.20 -13.06
CA LEU A 550 -12.63 -14.37 -12.49
C LEU A 550 -13.37 -15.07 -13.64
N ILE A 551 -13.28 -16.39 -13.74
CA ILE A 551 -14.34 -17.14 -14.42
C ILE A 551 -15.64 -16.73 -13.73
N LYS A 552 -16.62 -16.30 -14.52
CA LYS A 552 -17.99 -16.10 -14.06
C LYS A 552 -18.60 -17.48 -13.76
N GLY A 553 -18.10 -18.15 -12.72
CA GLY A 553 -18.73 -19.33 -12.16
C GLY A 553 -20.01 -18.87 -11.48
N GLN A 554 -21.14 -19.23 -12.04
CA GLN A 554 -22.43 -19.03 -11.39
C GLN A 554 -22.74 -20.29 -10.58
N VAL A 555 -23.30 -20.10 -9.39
CA VAL A 555 -23.84 -21.21 -8.60
C VAL A 555 -24.77 -22.03 -9.50
N GLY A 556 -24.43 -23.29 -9.74
CA GLY A 556 -25.12 -24.17 -10.67
C GLY A 556 -24.28 -24.66 -11.85
N ASP A 557 -23.16 -24.01 -12.17
CA ASP A 557 -22.25 -24.43 -13.24
C ASP A 557 -21.66 -25.82 -12.97
N VAL A 558 -21.43 -26.60 -14.02
CA VAL A 558 -20.91 -27.97 -13.92
C VAL A 558 -19.57 -28.06 -14.64
N PHE A 559 -18.51 -28.31 -13.87
CA PHE A 559 -17.16 -28.51 -14.39
C PHE A 559 -16.92 -29.99 -14.66
N LYS A 560 -16.32 -30.31 -15.82
CA LYS A 560 -16.01 -31.68 -16.25
C LYS A 560 -17.24 -32.62 -16.22
N ASP A 561 -18.44 -32.08 -16.45
CA ASP A 561 -19.71 -32.82 -16.38
C ASP A 561 -19.94 -33.59 -15.06
N ARG A 562 -19.23 -33.18 -13.99
CA ARG A 562 -19.15 -33.93 -12.73
C ARG A 562 -19.19 -33.04 -11.50
N TYR A 563 -18.53 -31.90 -11.51
CA TYR A 563 -18.41 -31.03 -10.34
C TYR A 563 -19.36 -29.85 -10.47
N LYS A 564 -20.53 -29.96 -9.84
CA LYS A 564 -21.52 -28.89 -9.84
C LYS A 564 -21.22 -27.87 -8.74
N GLU A 565 -20.95 -26.62 -9.10
CA GLU A 565 -20.73 -25.54 -8.15
C GLU A 565 -21.96 -25.28 -7.30
N LEU A 566 -21.76 -25.20 -5.98
CA LEU A 566 -22.80 -24.90 -5.01
C LEU A 566 -22.59 -23.55 -4.33
N ASN A 567 -21.36 -23.26 -3.91
CA ASN A 567 -21.04 -22.01 -3.25
C ASN A 567 -19.55 -21.69 -3.39
N LYS A 568 -19.20 -20.41 -3.37
CA LYS A 568 -17.80 -19.98 -3.34
C LYS A 568 -17.30 -20.00 -1.90
N ILE A 569 -16.20 -20.72 -1.65
CA ILE A 569 -15.64 -20.90 -0.30
C ILE A 569 -14.28 -20.22 -0.08
N GLY A 570 -13.66 -19.71 -1.14
CA GLY A 570 -12.43 -18.93 -1.03
C GLY A 570 -12.03 -18.27 -2.35
N TYR A 571 -11.15 -17.27 -2.28
CA TYR A 571 -10.50 -16.70 -3.45
C TYR A 571 -9.16 -16.04 -3.10
N GLY A 572 -8.30 -15.94 -4.10
CA GLY A 572 -7.03 -15.23 -4.04
C GLY A 572 -6.65 -14.71 -5.44
N VAL A 573 -5.48 -14.07 -5.54
CA VAL A 573 -4.99 -13.44 -6.78
C VAL A 573 -4.89 -14.44 -7.94
N TYR A 574 -4.56 -15.70 -7.64
CA TYR A 574 -4.27 -16.73 -8.65
C TYR A 574 -5.34 -17.82 -8.76
N SER A 575 -6.39 -17.79 -7.93
CA SER A 575 -7.42 -18.84 -7.95
C SER A 575 -8.70 -18.46 -7.22
N THR A 576 -9.78 -19.13 -7.58
CA THR A 576 -10.99 -19.24 -6.74
C THR A 576 -11.14 -20.65 -6.21
N VAL A 577 -11.81 -20.80 -5.08
CA VAL A 577 -12.14 -22.10 -4.49
C VAL A 577 -13.64 -22.18 -4.27
N TRP A 578 -14.24 -23.25 -4.79
CA TRP A 578 -15.68 -23.49 -4.80
C TRP A 578 -15.99 -24.78 -4.06
N LEU A 579 -17.05 -24.77 -3.26
CA LEU A 579 -17.71 -25.99 -2.83
C LEU A 579 -18.49 -26.53 -4.03
N ALA A 580 -18.11 -27.71 -4.49
CA ALA A 580 -18.76 -28.40 -5.58
C ALA A 580 -19.40 -29.72 -5.10
N ARG A 581 -20.55 -30.07 -5.65
CA ARG A 581 -21.12 -31.40 -5.55
C ARG A 581 -20.49 -32.28 -6.61
N ASP A 582 -19.89 -33.39 -6.20
CA ASP A 582 -19.50 -34.47 -7.11
C ASP A 582 -20.76 -35.24 -7.50
N LEU A 583 -21.13 -35.16 -8.77
CA LEU A 583 -22.29 -35.84 -9.37
C LEU A 583 -21.99 -37.32 -9.64
N GLN A 584 -20.72 -37.73 -9.62
CA GLN A 584 -20.26 -39.09 -9.90
C GLN A 584 -19.26 -39.56 -8.83
N PRO A 585 -19.66 -39.65 -7.55
CA PRO A 585 -18.77 -40.05 -6.47
C PRO A 585 -18.40 -41.54 -6.58
N ALA A 586 -17.12 -41.87 -6.43
CA ALA A 586 -16.62 -43.24 -6.50
C ALA A 586 -17.12 -44.16 -5.37
N GLN A 587 -17.58 -43.59 -4.25
CA GLN A 587 -18.09 -44.31 -3.08
C GLN A 587 -19.34 -43.62 -2.53
N SER A 588 -20.29 -44.40 -2.03
CA SER A 588 -21.53 -43.90 -1.43
C SER A 588 -21.29 -43.32 -0.04
N GLY A 589 -21.44 -42.01 0.12
CA GLY A 589 -21.35 -41.31 1.41
C GLY A 589 -21.37 -39.79 1.26
N LEU A 590 -21.92 -39.06 2.25
CA LEU A 590 -21.98 -37.59 2.26
C LEU A 590 -20.59 -36.93 2.12
N GLU A 591 -19.55 -37.60 2.62
CA GLU A 591 -18.16 -37.16 2.53
C GLU A 591 -17.57 -37.20 1.12
N ASN A 592 -18.12 -38.09 0.30
CA ASN A 592 -17.72 -38.25 -1.10
C ASN A 592 -18.55 -37.39 -2.06
N GLN A 593 -19.65 -36.82 -1.57
CA GLN A 593 -20.58 -36.01 -2.35
C GLN A 593 -20.10 -34.56 -2.54
N PHE A 594 -19.22 -34.04 -1.68
CA PHE A 594 -18.77 -32.65 -1.73
C PHE A 594 -17.25 -32.53 -1.84
N ARG A 595 -16.79 -31.58 -2.66
CA ARG A 595 -15.38 -31.34 -2.99
C ARG A 595 -15.06 -29.86 -2.93
N ALA A 596 -13.78 -29.55 -2.71
CA ALA A 596 -13.25 -28.20 -2.90
C ALA A 596 -12.61 -28.11 -4.29
N LEU A 597 -13.23 -27.36 -5.18
CA LEU A 597 -12.76 -27.12 -6.55
C LEU A 597 -11.99 -25.80 -6.58
N LYS A 598 -10.66 -25.87 -6.68
CA LYS A 598 -9.79 -24.69 -6.86
C LYS A 598 -9.57 -24.47 -8.36
N VAL A 599 -10.06 -23.35 -8.88
CA VAL A 599 -9.92 -22.96 -10.28
C VAL A 599 -8.85 -21.88 -10.39
N LEU A 600 -7.74 -22.18 -11.05
CA LEU A 600 -6.61 -21.26 -11.25
C LEU A 600 -6.90 -20.27 -12.39
N THR A 601 -6.18 -19.15 -12.41
CA THR A 601 -6.24 -18.22 -13.54
C THR A 601 -5.62 -18.86 -14.79
N ALA A 602 -6.10 -18.51 -15.99
CA ALA A 602 -5.57 -19.11 -17.22
C ALA A 602 -4.07 -18.83 -17.43
N ASN A 603 -3.64 -17.63 -17.04
CA ASN A 603 -2.24 -17.19 -17.13
C ASN A 603 -1.33 -17.85 -16.07
N SER A 604 -1.86 -18.73 -15.22
CA SER A 604 -1.04 -19.57 -14.34
C SER A 604 -0.28 -20.66 -15.11
N TYR A 605 -0.59 -20.86 -16.42
CA TYR A 605 -0.07 -21.99 -17.23
C TYR A 605 0.62 -21.61 -18.55
N GLU A 606 0.51 -20.38 -19.07
CA GLU A 606 1.17 -19.99 -20.33
C GLU A 606 2.53 -19.30 -20.08
N GLY A 607 3.62 -19.98 -20.46
CA GLY A 607 5.00 -19.47 -20.44
C GLY A 607 6.03 -20.59 -20.31
N THR A 608 6.84 -20.81 -21.34
CA THR A 608 7.80 -21.93 -21.49
C THR A 608 9.00 -21.91 -20.54
N ASN A 609 9.00 -21.15 -19.43
CA ASN A 609 10.12 -21.10 -18.48
C ASN A 609 9.72 -20.88 -17.00
N SER A 610 8.50 -21.26 -16.59
CA SER A 610 8.22 -21.46 -15.16
C SER A 610 7.30 -22.65 -14.97
N PRO A 611 7.84 -23.86 -14.70
CA PRO A 611 7.01 -25.02 -14.36
C PRO A 611 6.21 -24.77 -13.07
N ILE A 612 5.00 -25.30 -13.05
CA ILE A 612 4.00 -25.12 -12.00
C ILE A 612 4.42 -25.92 -10.76
N SER A 613 5.18 -25.28 -9.87
CA SER A 613 5.61 -25.90 -8.62
C SER A 613 4.43 -26.47 -7.80
N GLU A 614 3.26 -25.83 -7.79
CA GLU A 614 2.12 -26.30 -6.97
C GLU A 614 1.49 -27.61 -7.47
N ARG A 615 1.15 -27.73 -8.77
CA ARG A 615 0.55 -28.95 -9.33
C ARG A 615 1.52 -30.13 -9.24
N GLU A 616 2.79 -29.90 -9.57
CA GLU A 616 3.83 -30.92 -9.50
C GLU A 616 4.07 -31.38 -8.05
N ILE A 617 4.17 -30.46 -7.09
CA ILE A 617 4.31 -30.79 -5.67
C ILE A 617 3.07 -31.54 -5.15
N LEU A 618 1.86 -31.10 -5.50
CA LEU A 618 0.63 -31.76 -5.06
C LEU A 618 0.46 -33.16 -5.67
N THR A 619 0.86 -33.33 -6.93
CA THR A 619 0.86 -34.64 -7.60
C THR A 619 1.90 -35.57 -6.98
N HIS A 620 3.12 -35.08 -6.77
CA HIS A 620 4.21 -35.82 -6.11
C HIS A 620 3.83 -36.28 -4.69
N ARG A 621 3.10 -35.44 -3.94
CA ARG A 621 2.61 -35.79 -2.59
C ARG A 621 1.46 -36.80 -2.61
N ARG A 622 0.56 -36.70 -3.59
CA ARG A 622 -0.53 -37.67 -3.78
C ARG A 622 0.03 -39.08 -4.03
N ASP A 623 1.11 -39.16 -4.78
CA ASP A 623 1.73 -40.45 -5.17
C ASP A 623 2.75 -40.96 -4.14
N GLY A 624 2.86 -40.30 -2.97
CA GLY A 624 3.70 -40.71 -1.84
C GLY A 624 3.14 -41.93 -1.07
N ASP A 625 3.89 -42.42 -0.08
CA ASP A 625 3.50 -43.59 0.71
C ASP A 625 2.27 -43.29 1.59
N CYS A 626 1.14 -43.94 1.29
CA CYS A 626 -0.13 -43.75 2.01
C CYS A 626 -0.15 -44.42 3.39
N ASP A 627 0.79 -45.33 3.68
CA ASP A 627 0.92 -45.97 4.99
C ASP A 627 1.77 -45.13 5.96
N GLN A 628 2.36 -44.02 5.49
CA GLN A 628 3.21 -43.18 6.31
C GLN A 628 2.42 -42.32 7.30
N ILE A 629 2.94 -42.24 8.53
CA ILE A 629 2.42 -41.34 9.57
C ILE A 629 2.55 -39.89 9.09
N GLY A 630 1.43 -39.17 9.05
CA GLY A 630 1.40 -37.79 8.53
C GLY A 630 0.63 -37.64 7.22
N TYR A 631 0.56 -38.71 6.41
CA TYR A 631 -0.17 -38.72 5.12
C TYR A 631 -1.62 -38.28 5.30
N ASP A 632 -2.30 -38.86 6.30
CA ASP A 632 -3.69 -38.58 6.66
C ASP A 632 -4.00 -37.15 7.11
N TYR A 633 -2.97 -36.36 7.44
CA TYR A 633 -3.12 -34.98 7.93
C TYR A 633 -2.79 -33.94 6.84
N VAL A 634 -2.43 -34.40 5.65
CA VAL A 634 -2.17 -33.57 4.47
C VAL A 634 -3.45 -33.41 3.64
N CYS A 635 -3.63 -32.22 3.05
CA CYS A 635 -4.64 -32.04 2.02
C CYS A 635 -4.18 -32.69 0.71
N HIS A 636 -4.95 -33.67 0.24
CA HIS A 636 -4.66 -34.42 -0.97
C HIS A 636 -5.34 -33.85 -2.21
N LEU A 637 -4.58 -33.75 -3.30
CA LEU A 637 -5.13 -33.51 -4.62
C LEU A 637 -5.81 -34.79 -5.09
N LEU A 638 -7.13 -34.76 -5.21
CA LEU A 638 -7.91 -35.91 -5.65
C LEU A 638 -7.90 -36.05 -7.16
N GLU A 639 -8.00 -34.93 -7.86
CA GLU A 639 -8.05 -34.88 -9.32
C GLU A 639 -7.60 -33.50 -9.79
N ASP A 640 -6.97 -33.42 -10.95
CA ASP A 640 -6.78 -32.19 -11.68
C ASP A 640 -7.32 -32.33 -13.11
N PHE A 641 -7.78 -31.23 -13.68
CA PHE A 641 -8.21 -31.17 -15.07
C PHE A 641 -8.11 -29.74 -15.59
N GLU A 642 -8.20 -29.61 -16.91
CA GLU A 642 -8.26 -28.32 -17.57
C GLU A 642 -9.70 -27.99 -17.93
N HIS A 643 -10.12 -26.78 -17.60
CA HIS A 643 -11.40 -26.22 -18.02
C HIS A 643 -11.15 -25.08 -19.00
N ARG A 644 -11.69 -25.25 -20.21
CA ARG A 644 -11.64 -24.19 -21.22
C ARG A 644 -12.76 -23.20 -20.95
N GLY A 645 -12.39 -22.09 -20.34
CA GLY A 645 -13.29 -20.97 -20.08
C GLY A 645 -13.16 -19.88 -21.13
N PRO A 646 -13.97 -18.81 -21.02
CA PRO A 646 -13.87 -17.65 -21.90
C PRO A 646 -12.53 -16.89 -21.76
N ASN A 647 -11.77 -17.13 -20.69
CA ASN A 647 -10.50 -16.46 -20.40
C ASN A 647 -9.27 -17.35 -20.69
N GLY A 648 -9.44 -18.46 -21.42
CA GLY A 648 -8.38 -19.41 -21.73
C GLY A 648 -8.51 -20.76 -21.00
N THR A 649 -7.43 -21.52 -20.97
CA THR A 649 -7.39 -22.82 -20.29
C THR A 649 -7.04 -22.63 -18.82
N HIS A 650 -7.98 -22.97 -17.95
CA HIS A 650 -7.82 -22.90 -16.51
C HIS A 650 -7.52 -24.28 -15.96
N ALA A 651 -6.46 -24.44 -15.17
CA ALA A 651 -6.32 -25.66 -14.41
C ALA A 651 -7.21 -25.64 -13.17
N CYS A 652 -7.93 -26.72 -13.00
CA CYS A 652 -8.83 -26.99 -11.91
C CYS A 652 -8.23 -28.08 -11.05
N LEU A 653 -8.03 -27.80 -9.77
CA LEU A 653 -7.52 -28.73 -8.76
C LEU A 653 -8.66 -29.10 -7.82
N VAL A 654 -8.95 -30.38 -7.70
CA VAL A 654 -10.03 -30.92 -6.86
C VAL A 654 -9.42 -31.48 -5.59
N PHE A 655 -9.92 -31.03 -4.45
CA PHE A 655 -9.49 -31.47 -3.14
C PHE A 655 -10.66 -32.04 -2.33
N GLU A 656 -10.30 -32.74 -1.26
CA GLU A 656 -11.24 -33.14 -0.22
C GLU A 656 -11.96 -31.94 0.40
N ARG A 657 -13.13 -32.20 1.01
CA ARG A 657 -13.88 -31.16 1.69
C ARG A 657 -13.10 -30.64 2.90
N MET A 658 -12.70 -29.39 2.76
CA MET A 658 -11.92 -28.62 3.73
C MET A 658 -12.82 -27.78 4.64
N GLY A 659 -12.43 -27.68 5.91
CA GLY A 659 -13.04 -26.86 6.94
C GLY A 659 -12.33 -25.53 7.13
N GLU A 660 -12.69 -24.83 8.20
CA GLU A 660 -12.13 -23.52 8.54
C GLU A 660 -10.63 -23.56 8.86
N THR A 661 -9.95 -22.42 8.65
CA THR A 661 -8.55 -22.23 9.06
C THR A 661 -8.43 -22.17 10.59
N LEU A 662 -7.23 -22.41 11.16
CA LEU A 662 -7.01 -22.24 12.61
C LEU A 662 -7.26 -20.81 13.09
N ARG A 663 -7.10 -19.81 12.21
CA ARG A 663 -7.42 -18.41 12.50
C ARG A 663 -8.92 -18.20 12.68
N SER A 664 -9.72 -18.68 11.73
CA SER A 664 -11.19 -18.59 11.81
C SER A 664 -11.73 -19.48 12.92
N PHE A 665 -11.18 -20.68 13.13
CA PHE A 665 -11.55 -21.58 14.22
C PHE A 665 -11.25 -20.99 15.60
N GLY A 666 -10.13 -20.28 15.74
CA GLY A 666 -9.78 -19.54 16.97
C GLY A 666 -10.87 -18.54 17.38
N ALA A 667 -11.54 -17.90 16.40
CA ALA A 667 -12.59 -16.92 16.64
C ALA A 667 -13.84 -17.49 17.33
N TRP A 668 -14.00 -18.83 17.39
CA TRP A 668 -15.10 -19.49 18.08
C TRP A 668 -14.89 -19.58 19.60
N PHE A 669 -13.69 -19.25 20.09
CA PHE A 669 -13.33 -19.30 21.50
C PHE A 669 -13.22 -17.89 22.08
N ALA A 670 -13.43 -17.77 23.39
CA ALA A 670 -13.24 -16.51 24.10
C ALA A 670 -11.85 -15.92 23.78
N GLU A 671 -11.80 -14.61 23.55
CA GLU A 671 -10.56 -13.88 23.20
C GLU A 671 -9.91 -14.34 21.89
N SER A 672 -10.61 -15.09 21.03
CA SER A 672 -10.07 -15.70 19.80
C SER A 672 -8.88 -16.65 20.06
N ARG A 673 -8.81 -17.26 21.26
CA ARG A 673 -7.70 -18.11 21.70
C ARG A 673 -8.11 -19.57 21.79
N LEU A 674 -7.36 -20.45 21.14
CA LEU A 674 -7.58 -21.89 21.22
C LEU A 674 -7.17 -22.42 22.61
N PRO A 675 -7.98 -23.30 23.23
CA PRO A 675 -7.58 -23.99 24.46
C PRO A 675 -6.28 -24.78 24.25
N ASN A 676 -5.39 -24.79 25.26
CA ASN A 676 -4.11 -25.49 25.18
C ASN A 676 -4.25 -26.98 24.81
N SER A 677 -5.32 -27.64 25.26
CA SER A 677 -5.61 -29.04 24.93
C SER A 677 -5.90 -29.26 23.44
N VAL A 678 -6.54 -28.27 22.79
CA VAL A 678 -6.86 -28.26 21.36
C VAL A 678 -5.62 -27.87 20.56
N LEU A 679 -4.91 -26.80 20.98
CA LEU A 679 -3.69 -26.35 20.34
C LEU A 679 -2.62 -27.46 20.32
N ARG A 680 -2.44 -28.20 21.42
CA ARG A 680 -1.50 -29.33 21.49
C ARG A 680 -1.78 -30.40 20.44
N ARG A 681 -3.06 -30.72 20.17
CA ARG A 681 -3.44 -31.70 19.13
C ARG A 681 -3.10 -31.18 17.74
N PHE A 682 -3.35 -29.89 17.48
CA PHE A 682 -2.96 -29.26 16.22
C PHE A 682 -1.44 -29.23 16.02
N THR A 683 -0.68 -28.93 17.06
CA THR A 683 0.78 -28.95 17.00
C THR A 683 1.31 -30.34 16.66
N ILE A 684 0.74 -31.40 17.25
CA ILE A 684 1.11 -32.78 16.92
C ILE A 684 0.81 -33.07 15.45
N GLN A 685 -0.41 -32.79 14.97
CA GLN A 685 -0.78 -33.02 13.57
C GLN A 685 0.12 -32.24 12.60
N LEU A 686 0.45 -30.98 12.92
CA LEU A 686 1.35 -30.16 12.11
C LEU A 686 2.75 -30.78 12.03
N LEU A 687 3.30 -31.26 13.14
CA LEU A 687 4.61 -31.90 13.15
C LEU A 687 4.61 -33.17 12.30
N LEU A 688 3.53 -33.96 12.33
CA LEU A 688 3.38 -35.14 11.47
C LEU A 688 3.28 -34.76 9.98
N VAL A 689 2.57 -33.68 9.64
CA VAL A 689 2.50 -33.15 8.26
C VAL A 689 3.88 -32.71 7.76
N LEU A 690 4.67 -32.05 8.63
CA LEU A 690 6.00 -31.58 8.28
C LEU A 690 6.98 -32.73 8.11
N ASP A 691 6.91 -33.74 8.98
CA ASP A 691 7.71 -34.96 8.89
C ASP A 691 7.47 -35.66 7.55
N PHE A 692 6.19 -35.90 7.21
CA PHE A 692 5.79 -36.45 5.92
C PHE A 692 6.27 -35.60 4.73
N ALA A 693 6.11 -34.28 4.80
CA ALA A 693 6.53 -33.39 3.71
C ALA A 693 8.06 -33.39 3.51
N HIS A 694 8.83 -33.38 4.60
CA HIS A 694 10.30 -33.38 4.54
C HIS A 694 10.86 -34.71 4.03
N GLU A 695 10.26 -35.85 4.40
CA GLU A 695 10.65 -37.15 3.85
C GLU A 695 10.41 -37.23 2.33
N HIS A 696 9.42 -36.50 1.81
CA HIS A 696 9.15 -36.38 0.38
C HIS A 696 9.91 -35.22 -0.31
N ILE A 697 10.90 -34.63 0.37
CA ILE A 697 11.78 -33.55 -0.15
C ILE A 697 10.99 -32.27 -0.50
N VAL A 698 9.91 -32.00 0.23
CA VAL A 698 9.09 -30.80 0.08
C VAL A 698 9.28 -29.87 1.28
N ILE A 699 9.72 -28.63 1.03
CA ILE A 699 9.83 -27.59 2.06
C ILE A 699 8.67 -26.59 1.88
N HIS A 700 7.81 -26.44 2.89
CA HIS A 700 6.60 -25.59 2.78
C HIS A 700 6.91 -24.08 2.68
N THR A 701 8.01 -23.61 3.27
CA THR A 701 8.53 -22.21 3.28
C THR A 701 7.60 -21.08 3.77
N GLY A 702 6.31 -21.33 4.00
CA GLY A 702 5.34 -20.37 4.56
C GLY A 702 4.63 -20.91 5.80
N MET A 703 5.31 -20.99 6.95
CA MET A 703 4.70 -21.42 8.22
C MET A 703 4.42 -20.22 9.13
N SER A 704 3.19 -19.74 9.12
CA SER A 704 2.65 -18.77 10.06
C SER A 704 1.21 -19.13 10.41
N LEU A 705 0.70 -18.70 11.57
CA LEU A 705 -0.72 -18.87 11.95
C LEU A 705 -1.71 -18.32 10.91
N MET A 706 -1.26 -17.44 10.00
CA MET A 706 -2.05 -16.93 8.86
C MET A 706 -1.86 -17.71 7.55
N SER A 707 -0.75 -18.45 7.40
CA SER A 707 -0.44 -19.29 6.23
C SER A 707 -0.70 -20.77 6.46
N MET A 708 -1.14 -21.14 7.67
CA MET A 708 -1.78 -22.42 7.94
C MET A 708 -3.11 -22.50 7.18
N ASN A 709 -3.04 -22.82 5.89
CA ASN A 709 -4.08 -23.58 5.18
C ASN A 709 -4.06 -25.04 5.69
N LEU A 710 -3.99 -25.24 7.02
CA LEU A 710 -4.46 -26.47 7.61
C LEU A 710 -5.98 -26.37 7.59
N CYS A 711 -6.55 -26.46 6.40
CA CYS A 711 -7.96 -26.65 6.26
C CYS A 711 -8.29 -28.01 6.85
N LEU A 712 -8.97 -27.98 7.98
CA LEU A 712 -9.38 -29.18 8.70
C LEU A 712 -10.27 -30.03 7.81
N VAL A 713 -9.86 -31.24 7.42
CA VAL A 713 -10.77 -32.18 6.76
C VAL A 713 -11.96 -32.42 7.72
N ILE A 714 -13.15 -31.96 7.34
CA ILE A 714 -14.29 -31.78 8.25
C ILE A 714 -14.70 -33.11 8.94
N HIS A 715 -14.37 -34.26 8.33
CA HIS A 715 -14.67 -35.58 8.88
C HIS A 715 -13.92 -35.93 10.17
N ARG A 716 -12.91 -35.15 10.58
CA ARG A 716 -12.07 -35.49 11.74
C ARG A 716 -12.22 -34.54 12.94
N TYR A 717 -13.30 -33.73 12.98
CA TYR A 717 -13.68 -32.91 14.16
C TYR A 717 -14.02 -33.75 15.41
N ALA A 718 -14.59 -34.96 15.23
CA ALA A 718 -15.07 -35.79 16.34
C ALA A 718 -13.96 -36.29 17.29
N ASN A 719 -12.73 -36.44 16.79
CA ASN A 719 -11.60 -36.93 17.59
C ASN A 719 -10.83 -35.81 18.33
N VAL A 720 -11.22 -34.55 18.18
CA VAL A 720 -10.54 -33.38 18.80
C VAL A 720 -11.18 -33.01 20.15
N PHE A 721 -12.42 -33.42 20.42
CA PHE A 721 -13.11 -33.11 21.67
C PHE A 721 -13.14 -34.32 22.62
N PRO A 722 -12.77 -34.18 23.90
CA PRO A 722 -13.20 -35.09 24.94
C PRO A 722 -14.73 -35.05 25.03
N THR A 723 -15.38 -36.18 25.29
CA THR A 723 -16.84 -36.35 25.42
C THR A 723 -17.53 -35.39 26.41
N THR A 724 -16.76 -34.62 27.18
CA THR A 724 -17.17 -33.69 28.22
C THR A 724 -17.28 -32.22 27.81
N TYR A 725 -16.82 -31.80 26.63
CA TYR A 725 -17.01 -30.41 26.15
C TYR A 725 -18.30 -30.28 25.32
N GLN A 726 -19.45 -30.22 25.99
CA GLN A 726 -20.68 -29.72 25.39
C GLN A 726 -20.62 -28.19 25.31
N ILE A 727 -20.16 -27.66 24.17
CA ILE A 727 -20.44 -26.27 23.80
C ILE A 727 -21.92 -26.24 23.39
N SER A 728 -22.78 -25.85 24.32
CA SER A 728 -24.22 -25.73 24.10
C SER A 728 -24.52 -24.66 23.05
N ASN A 729 -25.27 -25.09 22.02
CA ASN A 729 -26.12 -24.31 21.10
C ASN A 729 -25.61 -23.88 19.70
N GLN A 730 -24.43 -24.28 19.23
CA GLN A 730 -24.11 -24.09 17.78
C GLN A 730 -23.48 -25.27 17.04
N ILE A 731 -22.96 -26.30 17.74
CA ILE A 731 -22.50 -27.53 17.07
C ILE A 731 -23.68 -28.41 16.61
N THR A 732 -24.83 -28.30 17.27
CA THR A 732 -26.05 -29.04 16.88
C THR A 732 -26.48 -28.75 15.43
N PHE A 733 -26.15 -27.56 14.91
CA PHE A 733 -26.51 -27.14 13.54
C PHE A 733 -25.71 -27.88 12.45
N LEU A 734 -24.49 -28.32 12.76
CA LEU A 734 -23.64 -29.06 11.81
C LEU A 734 -23.88 -30.58 11.88
N SER A 735 -24.32 -31.11 13.04
CA SER A 735 -24.83 -32.48 13.13
C SER A 735 -26.24 -32.65 12.55
N SER A 736 -27.06 -31.59 12.52
CA SER A 736 -28.44 -31.65 12.00
C SER A 736 -28.54 -31.60 10.47
N LEU A 737 -27.46 -31.27 9.75
CA LEU A 737 -27.41 -31.42 8.29
C LEU A 737 -27.35 -32.89 7.83
N GLY A 738 -27.29 -33.85 8.78
CA GLY A 738 -27.36 -35.28 8.53
C GLY A 738 -28.78 -35.88 8.48
N THR A 739 -29.83 -35.11 8.78
CA THR A 739 -31.22 -35.62 8.70
C THR A 739 -32.22 -34.50 8.41
N ILE A 740 -32.56 -34.30 7.14
CA ILE A 740 -33.88 -33.82 6.70
C ILE A 740 -34.21 -34.66 5.44
N PRO A 741 -35.43 -35.24 5.31
CA PRO A 741 -35.79 -36.21 4.27
C PRO A 741 -35.65 -35.71 2.83
#